data_AF-A0A3Q3FLR1-F1
#
_entry.id   AF-A0A3Q3FLR1-F1
#
_cell.length_a   1.000
_cell.length_b   1.000
_cell.length_c   1.000
_cell.angle_alpha   90.00
_cell.angle_beta   90.00
_cell.angle_gamma   90.00
#
_symmetry.space_group_name_H-M   'P 1'
#
loop_
_entity.id
_entity.type
_entity.pdbx_description
1 polymer ?
#
loop_
_entity_poly.entity_id
_entity_poly.type
_entity_poly.pdbx_seq_one_letter_code
_entity_poly.pdbx_strand_id
1 'polypeptide(L)'
;METVSGRGGAPVGCCLWRTVLLLLLWKVFDIQAGSAGAGAGGGPDFSQPRFSSSLPTYLPVQCQLSGADSAFFLREANQEVMRNGSLSQRTEPFFLHQLEAGVAAPQSLPSVNCSYGNMSIEQPIPVELLQGSPPHLLPTTNHVTLNWKVKGQVVMPKVGSTRPWIQVLFHLVGRRWDEPDPPPPALLPCVRALAIRDTSEAAPSAGCRLMGPSGICVVRLELPPAWFTPPQVRKRPPEVTLPSVDVYYSIIPMDGAGQECPSIVNEQWKGQSANVSPLERLGLGLGGQWSPLVDGGLQDMMKAGSVGLTIGPVSAKGEKLRLDENVEVLVPPSPVRLGKTVAFGVYMRTDSNTEQFTLRVWFQSGINFLAVKPSNLVAWEIKQEMAPGSSSLAVMCQRKAYSTAERLESPSYEVMQLEFEVDNVINLVPTQTLHWNIEYQIGSQTTSRQTEKVSHLYISNADIQGIVPLAEDTEVVNTAILTGRRVAMPIKLVTVETDGQVREVDDPVTCTSTDVDVVKVSPNCDQVLVNGKEMRGRQSLAVNFTYLHLSAQLLLTVWVPKLPLQIDVSDTELSQVKGWRVPIITNKRPTRDSEDDEDDERKGKGCTLQYQYALVRVLTHFVAEPSDPGGEMVYMLGADWQADITHLVLDQLKVEDPRIARLIDGRILIGRDLGITTIQVCTLSWTLVFLLVIQAATFKTSSYPKL
;
A
#
# COMPACT_ATOMS: atom_id res chain seq x y z
N MET A 1 -5.17 53.47 -34.69
CA MET A 1 -4.90 52.85 -36.00
C MET A 1 -3.81 51.82 -35.76
N GLU A 2 -3.97 50.51 -35.84
CA GLU A 2 -5.05 49.53 -36.08
C GLU A 2 -4.49 48.25 -35.40
N THR A 3 -5.16 47.65 -34.40
CA THR A 3 -5.96 46.39 -34.49
C THR A 3 -5.28 45.29 -35.34
N VAL A 4 -5.07 44.06 -34.85
CA VAL A 4 -6.13 43.04 -34.62
C VAL A 4 -5.65 41.94 -33.64
N SER A 5 -6.61 41.44 -32.87
CA SER A 5 -6.55 40.38 -31.85
C SER A 5 -6.56 38.94 -32.39
N GLY A 6 -6.08 38.00 -31.58
CA GLY A 6 -6.37 36.57 -31.71
C GLY A 6 -6.27 35.84 -30.36
N ARG A 7 -7.42 35.48 -29.78
CA ARG A 7 -7.60 34.69 -28.55
C ARG A 7 -7.10 33.25 -28.69
N GLY A 8 -6.63 32.68 -27.58
CA GLY A 8 -6.52 31.23 -27.39
C GLY A 8 -5.78 30.88 -26.09
N GLY A 9 -6.47 30.94 -24.95
CA GLY A 9 -5.93 30.49 -23.67
C GLY A 9 -6.05 28.97 -23.53
N ALA A 10 -4.99 28.32 -23.06
CA ALA A 10 -4.99 26.95 -22.59
C ALA A 10 -4.48 26.93 -21.13
N PRO A 11 -5.05 26.11 -20.23
CA PRO A 11 -4.66 26.08 -18.82
C PRO A 11 -3.37 25.28 -18.64
N VAL A 12 -2.42 25.87 -17.92
CA VAL A 12 -1.17 25.22 -17.50
C VAL A 12 -1.51 24.25 -16.37
N GLY A 13 -1.62 22.96 -16.70
CA GLY A 13 -1.66 21.88 -15.71
C GLY A 13 -0.23 21.55 -15.28
N CYS A 14 0.10 21.80 -14.02
CA CYS A 14 1.33 21.31 -13.39
C CYS A 14 1.25 19.79 -13.26
N CYS A 15 2.04 19.07 -14.06
CA CYS A 15 2.34 17.66 -13.84
C CYS A 15 3.60 17.56 -12.98
N LEU A 16 3.49 16.93 -11.81
CA LEU A 16 4.64 16.50 -11.03
C LEU A 16 5.45 15.49 -11.86
N TRP A 17 6.63 15.89 -12.32
CA TRP A 17 7.59 14.99 -12.94
C TRP A 17 8.19 14.06 -11.88
N ARG A 18 7.94 12.75 -12.01
CA ARG A 18 8.83 11.73 -11.44
C ARG A 18 10.09 11.69 -12.29
N THR A 19 11.24 11.79 -11.64
CA THR A 19 12.56 11.85 -12.25
C THR A 19 12.85 10.57 -13.04
N VAL A 20 12.95 10.67 -14.36
CA VAL A 20 13.55 9.64 -15.23
C VAL A 20 14.94 10.14 -15.59
N LEU A 21 15.99 9.53 -15.02
CA LEU A 21 17.38 9.88 -15.32
C LEU A 21 17.99 8.84 -16.26
N LEU A 22 18.60 9.30 -17.36
CA LEU A 22 19.34 8.44 -18.30
C LEU A 22 20.74 8.12 -17.77
N LEU A 23 21.09 6.83 -17.72
CA LEU A 23 22.47 6.36 -17.54
C LEU A 23 23.21 6.35 -18.89
N LEU A 24 24.35 7.03 -18.95
CA LEU A 24 25.28 7.03 -20.09
C LEU A 24 26.54 6.26 -19.70
N LEU A 25 26.72 5.05 -20.23
CA LEU A 25 27.94 4.25 -20.04
C LEU A 25 28.90 4.54 -21.22
N TRP A 26 30.08 5.10 -20.93
CA TRP A 26 31.19 5.20 -21.89
C TRP A 26 32.33 4.29 -21.44
N LYS A 27 32.73 3.37 -22.33
CA LYS A 27 34.07 2.77 -22.29
C LYS A 27 34.56 2.60 -23.72
N VAL A 28 35.59 3.35 -24.08
CA VAL A 28 36.26 3.29 -25.38
C VAL A 28 37.06 1.99 -25.43
N PHE A 29 36.77 1.12 -26.40
CA PHE A 29 37.67 0.05 -26.79
C PHE A 29 38.60 0.62 -27.87
N ASP A 30 39.83 0.98 -27.48
CA ASP A 30 40.88 1.27 -28.45
C ASP A 30 41.34 -0.04 -29.09
N ILE A 31 40.89 -0.30 -30.32
CA ILE A 31 41.50 -1.29 -31.20
C ILE A 31 42.55 -0.56 -32.01
N GLN A 32 43.81 -0.71 -31.60
CA GLN A 32 44.96 -0.19 -32.30
C GLN A 32 45.25 -1.05 -33.54
N ALA A 33 44.70 -0.68 -34.68
CA ALA A 33 45.09 -1.21 -35.99
C ALA A 33 45.92 -0.15 -36.72
N GLY A 34 47.24 -0.35 -36.76
CA GLY A 34 48.13 0.44 -37.59
C GLY A 34 48.07 -0.01 -39.06
N SER A 35 48.09 0.95 -40.00
CA SER A 35 49.10 1.04 -41.05
C SER A 35 48.78 2.13 -42.09
N ALA A 36 49.83 2.89 -42.43
CA ALA A 36 50.16 3.47 -43.74
C ALA A 36 49.24 4.53 -44.38
N GLY A 37 49.81 5.70 -44.67
CA GLY A 37 49.10 6.84 -45.24
C GLY A 37 49.18 6.97 -46.77
N ALA A 38 48.50 8.00 -47.28
CA ALA A 38 48.80 8.72 -48.52
C ALA A 38 47.89 9.95 -48.66
N GLY A 39 48.51 11.12 -48.85
CA GLY A 39 48.24 12.07 -49.95
C GLY A 39 46.85 12.71 -50.13
N ALA A 40 46.84 14.04 -50.13
CA ALA A 40 45.75 14.91 -50.59
C ALA A 40 45.55 14.91 -52.12
N GLY A 41 44.32 15.14 -52.59
CA GLY A 41 43.99 15.50 -53.98
C GLY A 41 42.48 15.43 -54.26
N GLY A 42 41.87 16.54 -54.74
CA GLY A 42 40.41 16.70 -54.90
C GLY A 42 39.83 16.35 -56.28
N GLY A 43 38.49 16.35 -56.36
CA GLY A 43 37.68 16.36 -57.59
C GLY A 43 36.47 15.42 -57.58
N PRO A 44 35.34 15.74 -58.26
CA PRO A 44 33.98 15.47 -57.74
C PRO A 44 33.19 14.30 -58.36
N ASP A 45 32.15 13.91 -57.63
CA ASP A 45 30.89 13.23 -57.99
C ASP A 45 30.91 11.95 -58.85
N PHE A 46 30.75 10.81 -58.16
CA PHE A 46 29.85 9.74 -58.61
C PHE A 46 28.87 9.42 -57.49
N SER A 47 27.58 9.60 -57.79
CA SER A 47 26.44 9.32 -56.93
C SER A 47 26.40 7.85 -56.52
N GLN A 48 26.81 7.55 -55.29
CA GLN A 48 26.48 6.29 -54.64
C GLN A 48 24.95 6.19 -54.47
N PRO A 49 24.33 5.05 -54.81
CA PRO A 49 22.93 4.83 -54.47
C PRO A 49 22.82 4.84 -52.95
N ARG A 50 22.06 5.81 -52.42
CA ARG A 50 21.65 5.77 -51.02
C ARG A 50 20.82 4.49 -50.84
N PHE A 51 21.38 3.54 -50.12
CA PHE A 51 20.61 2.46 -49.51
C PHE A 51 19.68 3.10 -48.48
N SER A 52 18.49 3.49 -48.92
CA SER A 52 17.39 3.90 -48.04
C SER A 52 16.71 2.64 -47.48
N SER A 53 17.47 1.82 -46.77
CA SER A 53 16.93 0.72 -45.99
C SER A 53 17.98 0.25 -45.00
N SER A 54 17.77 0.51 -43.71
CA SER A 54 17.98 -0.50 -42.67
C SER A 54 17.89 0.20 -41.32
N LEU A 55 16.89 -0.20 -40.54
CA LEU A 55 16.89 -0.13 -39.09
C LEU A 55 18.31 -0.44 -38.55
N PRO A 56 18.85 0.33 -37.59
CA PRO A 56 20.18 0.06 -37.05
C PRO A 56 20.26 -1.39 -36.54
N THR A 57 21.17 -2.17 -37.11
CA THR A 57 21.37 -3.57 -36.73
C THR A 57 22.20 -3.60 -35.47
N TYR A 58 21.56 -3.72 -34.31
CA TYR A 58 22.23 -3.84 -33.03
C TYR A 58 22.74 -5.27 -32.80
N LEU A 59 23.87 -5.38 -32.10
CA LEU A 59 24.25 -6.66 -31.50
C LEU A 59 23.18 -7.05 -30.47
N PRO A 60 22.69 -8.31 -30.46
CA PRO A 60 21.66 -8.79 -29.52
C PRO A 60 22.20 -8.88 -28.09
N VAL A 61 22.41 -7.73 -27.44
CA VAL A 61 22.74 -7.64 -26.02
C VAL A 61 21.47 -7.88 -25.22
N GLN A 62 21.54 -8.80 -24.26
CA GLN A 62 20.46 -9.11 -23.31
C GLN A 62 20.87 -8.63 -21.92
N CYS A 63 20.11 -7.69 -21.37
CA CYS A 63 20.31 -7.19 -20.02
C CYS A 63 19.29 -7.78 -19.05
N GLN A 64 19.74 -8.06 -17.83
CA GLN A 64 18.93 -8.55 -16.73
C GLN A 64 19.26 -7.74 -15.48
N LEU A 65 18.25 -7.49 -14.66
CA LEU A 65 18.40 -6.86 -13.35
C LEU A 65 18.59 -7.95 -12.31
N SER A 66 19.53 -7.75 -11.38
CA SER A 66 19.78 -8.64 -10.25
C SER A 66 19.67 -7.88 -8.92
N GLY A 67 19.35 -8.58 -7.83
CA GLY A 67 19.16 -7.99 -6.51
C GLY A 67 17.81 -7.32 -6.30
N ALA A 68 16.76 -7.77 -7.00
CA ALA A 68 15.41 -7.21 -6.90
C ALA A 68 14.32 -8.27 -7.01
N ASP A 69 13.45 -8.35 -5.98
CA ASP A 69 12.30 -9.25 -5.93
C ASP A 69 11.23 -8.86 -6.97
N SER A 70 11.13 -7.55 -7.27
CA SER A 70 10.18 -7.02 -8.26
C SER A 70 10.80 -5.86 -9.05
N ALA A 71 11.11 -6.11 -10.33
CA ALA A 71 11.67 -5.13 -11.24
C ALA A 71 11.21 -5.37 -12.69
N PHE A 72 11.09 -4.31 -13.48
CA PHE A 72 10.60 -4.38 -14.86
C PHE A 72 11.41 -3.47 -15.78
N PHE A 73 11.83 -3.96 -16.94
CA PHE A 73 12.21 -3.06 -18.03
C PHE A 73 10.97 -2.36 -18.57
N LEU A 74 11.10 -1.13 -19.05
CA LEU A 74 9.98 -0.33 -19.50
C LEU A 74 10.03 -0.10 -21.02
N ARG A 75 8.84 0.02 -21.60
CA ARG A 75 8.65 0.48 -22.99
C ARG A 75 7.65 1.63 -23.01
N GLU A 76 7.95 2.65 -23.79
CA GLU A 76 7.01 3.74 -24.04
C GLU A 76 5.93 3.29 -25.04
N ALA A 77 4.66 3.41 -24.64
CA ALA A 77 3.50 2.83 -25.33
C ALA A 77 3.31 3.37 -26.77
N ASN A 78 3.75 4.60 -27.02
CA ASN A 78 3.59 5.29 -28.31
C ASN A 78 4.86 5.24 -29.20
N GLN A 79 5.91 4.52 -28.79
CA GLN A 79 7.17 4.47 -29.54
C GLN A 79 7.38 3.13 -30.25
N GLU A 80 7.72 3.23 -31.54
CA GLU A 80 8.30 2.12 -32.31
C GLU A 80 9.72 1.82 -31.80
N VAL A 81 10.08 0.53 -31.82
CA VAL A 81 11.21 -0.17 -31.15
C VAL A 81 12.59 0.53 -31.20
N MET A 82 12.81 1.51 -32.09
CA MET A 82 14.14 1.83 -32.63
C MET A 82 14.56 3.31 -32.55
N ARG A 83 14.03 4.12 -31.62
CA ARG A 83 14.52 5.50 -31.40
C ARG A 83 15.41 5.69 -30.17
N ASN A 84 15.48 4.71 -29.26
CA ASN A 84 16.28 4.80 -28.04
C ASN A 84 17.76 4.41 -28.23
N GLY A 85 18.26 4.48 -29.46
CA GLY A 85 19.66 4.21 -29.74
C GLY A 85 20.20 4.89 -30.99
N SER A 86 21.50 5.18 -30.96
CA SER A 86 22.33 5.47 -32.13
C SER A 86 23.12 4.21 -32.49
N LEU A 87 23.91 4.22 -33.58
CA LEU A 87 24.85 3.11 -33.85
C LEU A 87 25.88 2.88 -32.72
N SER A 88 26.07 3.85 -31.82
CA SER A 88 27.06 3.83 -30.75
C SER A 88 26.47 3.67 -29.34
N GLN A 89 25.15 3.81 -29.16
CA GLN A 89 24.51 3.81 -27.84
C GLN A 89 23.11 3.21 -27.92
N ARG A 90 22.72 2.43 -26.90
CA ARG A 90 21.35 1.94 -26.68
C ARG A 90 20.94 2.24 -25.25
N THR A 91 19.74 2.76 -25.06
CA THR A 91 19.15 3.07 -23.75
C THR A 91 17.90 2.23 -23.54
N GLU A 92 17.81 1.56 -22.39
CA GLU A 92 16.59 0.86 -21.97
C GLU A 92 16.18 1.34 -20.56
N PRO A 93 15.00 1.95 -20.41
CA PRO A 93 14.50 2.34 -19.10
C PRO A 93 14.05 1.11 -18.30
N PHE A 94 14.16 1.19 -16.98
CA PHE A 94 13.67 0.16 -16.07
C PHE A 94 13.09 0.76 -14.80
N PHE A 95 12.28 -0.02 -14.10
CA PHE A 95 11.62 0.31 -12.84
C PHE A 95 12.00 -0.72 -11.78
N LEU A 96 12.45 -0.24 -10.63
CA LEU A 96 12.71 -1.05 -9.43
C LEU A 96 11.58 -0.80 -8.43
N HIS A 97 10.81 -1.84 -8.14
CA HIS A 97 9.72 -1.76 -7.17
C HIS A 97 10.18 -2.21 -5.78
N GLN A 98 10.81 -3.38 -5.70
CA GLN A 98 11.22 -3.99 -4.44
C GLN A 98 12.58 -4.68 -4.60
N LEU A 99 13.47 -4.46 -3.63
CA LEU A 99 14.79 -5.08 -3.56
C LEU A 99 14.73 -6.42 -2.83
N GLU A 100 15.65 -7.32 -3.16
CA GLU A 100 15.84 -8.58 -2.43
C GLU A 100 16.29 -8.32 -0.98
N ALA A 101 15.99 -9.25 -0.07
CA ALA A 101 16.44 -9.17 1.31
C ALA A 101 17.98 -9.12 1.39
N GLY A 102 18.53 -8.21 2.20
CA GLY A 102 19.98 -8.07 2.40
C GLY A 102 20.70 -7.15 1.40
N VAL A 103 20.00 -6.63 0.38
CA VAL A 103 20.55 -5.70 -0.64
C VAL A 103 20.72 -4.26 -0.11
N ALA A 104 20.44 -4.01 1.18
CA ALA A 104 20.56 -2.69 1.83
C ALA A 104 22.01 -2.31 2.23
N ALA A 105 22.97 -3.23 2.10
CA ALA A 105 24.38 -3.03 2.44
C ALA A 105 25.21 -2.63 1.21
N PRO A 106 26.27 -1.80 1.38
CA PRO A 106 27.12 -1.34 0.28
C PRO A 106 27.85 -2.45 -0.51
N GLN A 107 27.91 -3.68 0.01
CA GLN A 107 28.58 -4.81 -0.65
C GLN A 107 27.64 -5.64 -1.53
N SER A 108 26.35 -5.33 -1.56
CA SER A 108 25.32 -6.10 -2.27
C SER A 108 24.28 -5.16 -2.88
N LEU A 109 24.74 -4.21 -3.70
CA LEU A 109 23.86 -3.30 -4.45
C LEU A 109 23.21 -4.03 -5.64
N PRO A 110 21.98 -3.65 -6.04
CA PRO A 110 21.37 -4.21 -7.23
C PRO A 110 22.21 -3.86 -8.45
N SER A 111 22.30 -4.77 -9.41
CA SER A 111 23.17 -4.63 -10.57
C SER A 111 22.44 -4.92 -11.87
N VAL A 112 22.97 -4.36 -12.96
CA VAL A 112 22.55 -4.69 -14.32
C VAL A 112 23.61 -5.60 -14.91
N ASN A 113 23.23 -6.83 -15.25
CA ASN A 113 24.06 -7.78 -15.98
C ASN A 113 23.65 -7.80 -17.44
N CYS A 114 24.54 -7.38 -18.33
CA CYS A 114 24.32 -7.41 -19.77
C CYS A 114 25.24 -8.44 -20.42
N SER A 115 24.65 -9.31 -21.23
CA SER A 115 25.34 -10.40 -21.92
C SER A 115 25.25 -10.28 -23.43
N TYR A 116 26.32 -10.66 -24.11
CA TYR A 116 26.41 -10.82 -25.55
C TYR A 116 27.19 -12.10 -25.86
N GLY A 117 26.46 -13.15 -26.26
CA GLY A 117 27.05 -14.47 -26.46
C GLY A 117 27.61 -15.05 -25.16
N ASN A 118 28.91 -15.34 -25.13
CA ASN A 118 29.61 -15.86 -23.96
C ASN A 118 30.26 -14.78 -23.08
N MET A 119 30.10 -13.50 -23.44
CA MET A 119 30.64 -12.37 -22.69
C MET A 119 29.51 -11.74 -21.88
N SER A 120 29.76 -11.45 -20.61
CA SER A 120 28.83 -10.72 -19.74
C SER A 120 29.59 -9.65 -18.97
N ILE A 121 28.93 -8.52 -18.75
CA ILE A 121 29.42 -7.46 -17.87
C ILE A 121 28.33 -7.13 -16.87
N GLU A 122 28.74 -7.02 -15.61
CA GLU A 122 27.87 -6.63 -14.51
C GLU A 122 28.28 -5.26 -14.00
N GLN A 123 27.29 -4.38 -13.82
CA GLN A 123 27.50 -3.04 -13.32
C GLN A 123 26.52 -2.74 -12.18
N PRO A 124 26.98 -2.39 -10.96
CA PRO A 124 26.11 -1.99 -9.88
C PRO A 124 25.38 -0.67 -10.21
N ILE A 125 24.12 -0.57 -9.80
CA ILE A 125 23.31 0.64 -9.95
C ILE A 125 23.81 1.69 -8.95
N PRO A 126 24.13 2.92 -9.40
CA PRO A 126 24.57 4.00 -8.52
C PRO A 126 23.56 4.27 -7.39
N VAL A 127 24.06 4.42 -6.16
CA VAL A 127 23.24 4.58 -4.94
C VAL A 127 22.39 5.85 -5.00
N GLU A 128 22.83 6.87 -5.73
CA GLU A 128 22.12 8.13 -5.94
C GLU A 128 20.79 7.93 -6.67
N LEU A 129 20.70 6.90 -7.53
CA LEU A 129 19.48 6.56 -8.27
C LEU A 129 18.53 5.66 -7.45
N LEU A 130 19.03 5.07 -6.37
CA LEU A 130 18.28 4.19 -5.48
C LEU A 130 17.77 4.93 -4.23
N GLN A 131 17.88 6.26 -4.18
CA GLN A 131 17.35 7.06 -3.08
C GLN A 131 15.83 7.28 -3.22
N GLY A 132 15.14 7.28 -2.08
CA GLY A 132 13.72 7.58 -2.03
C GLY A 132 13.36 8.97 -2.55
N SER A 133 12.07 9.15 -2.88
CA SER A 133 11.53 10.46 -3.30
C SER A 133 11.73 11.53 -2.21
N PRO A 134 11.88 12.81 -2.57
CA PRO A 134 12.01 13.90 -1.61
C PRO A 134 10.85 13.95 -0.59
N PRO A 135 11.09 14.49 0.61
CA PRO A 135 12.37 15.06 1.09
C PRO A 135 13.38 13.95 1.41
N HIS A 136 14.55 14.04 0.77
CA HIS A 136 15.55 12.97 0.79
C HIS A 136 16.03 12.69 2.22
N LEU A 137 16.05 11.41 2.59
CA LEU A 137 16.75 10.92 3.78
C LEU A 137 18.26 10.92 3.52
N LEU A 138 18.88 12.11 3.46
CA LEU A 138 20.32 12.38 3.33
C LEU A 138 21.12 11.58 2.27
N PRO A 139 21.75 12.27 1.29
CA PRO A 139 22.58 11.64 0.25
C PRO A 139 23.97 11.17 0.72
N THR A 140 24.30 11.20 2.01
CA THR A 140 25.68 11.02 2.51
C THR A 140 26.03 9.62 3.00
N THR A 141 25.09 8.67 2.92
CA THR A 141 25.31 7.30 3.41
C THR A 141 25.37 6.31 2.26
N ASN A 142 26.29 5.35 2.31
CA ASN A 142 26.38 4.24 1.33
C ASN A 142 25.22 3.22 1.50
N HIS A 143 24.04 3.67 1.92
CA HIS A 143 22.87 2.86 2.21
C HIS A 143 21.74 3.20 1.25
N VAL A 144 20.98 2.17 0.86
CA VAL A 144 19.88 2.27 -0.09
C VAL A 144 18.56 2.44 0.65
N THR A 145 17.79 3.48 0.31
CA THR A 145 16.48 3.80 0.89
C THR A 145 15.37 3.77 -0.16
N LEU A 146 15.49 2.87 -1.14
CA LEU A 146 14.59 2.79 -2.29
C LEU A 146 13.13 2.69 -1.82
N ASN A 147 12.29 3.59 -2.32
CA ASN A 147 10.86 3.67 -2.01
C ASN A 147 10.50 3.89 -0.53
N TRP A 148 11.46 4.25 0.32
CA TRP A 148 11.18 4.59 1.73
C TRP A 148 10.26 5.81 1.81
N LYS A 149 9.18 5.69 2.59
CA LYS A 149 8.20 6.75 2.82
C LYS A 149 7.80 6.75 4.30
N VAL A 150 7.41 7.90 4.82
CA VAL A 150 6.86 8.02 6.17
C VAL A 150 5.35 8.18 6.07
N LYS A 151 4.61 7.29 6.73
CA LYS A 151 3.14 7.32 6.79
C LYS A 151 2.70 7.74 8.18
N GLY A 152 1.83 8.75 8.25
CA GLY A 152 1.21 9.23 9.49
C GLY A 152 -0.27 8.84 9.57
N GLN A 153 -0.70 8.38 10.74
CA GLN A 153 -2.10 8.06 11.02
C GLN A 153 -2.52 8.63 12.37
N VAL A 154 -3.65 9.33 12.38
CA VAL A 154 -4.27 9.77 13.63
C VAL A 154 -4.83 8.56 14.38
N VAL A 155 -4.48 8.44 15.67
CA VAL A 155 -4.85 7.29 16.52
C VAL A 155 -6.36 7.27 16.82
N MET A 156 -6.96 8.44 17.07
CA MET A 156 -8.38 8.58 17.36
C MET A 156 -9.05 9.67 16.49
N PRO A 157 -10.18 9.38 15.84
CA PRO A 157 -10.84 10.32 14.92
C PRO A 157 -11.64 11.42 15.65
N LYS A 158 -11.78 11.35 16.98
CA LYS A 158 -12.54 12.33 17.78
C LYS A 158 -11.82 12.67 19.08
N VAL A 159 -11.82 13.95 19.43
CA VAL A 159 -11.19 14.50 20.63
C VAL A 159 -12.15 15.46 21.33
N GLY A 160 -12.03 15.60 22.65
CA GLY A 160 -12.95 16.39 23.45
C GLY A 160 -12.25 17.24 24.50
N SER A 161 -12.99 18.19 25.04
CA SER A 161 -12.41 19.29 25.83
C SER A 161 -11.75 18.84 27.16
N THR A 162 -12.05 17.64 27.67
CA THR A 162 -11.42 17.11 28.89
C THR A 162 -10.04 16.50 28.65
N ARG A 163 -9.77 16.05 27.42
CA ARG A 163 -8.46 15.53 26.97
C ARG A 163 -8.15 16.17 25.62
N PRO A 164 -7.82 17.48 25.57
CA PRO A 164 -7.72 18.24 24.34
C PRO A 164 -6.36 18.01 23.66
N TRP A 165 -6.06 16.77 23.29
CA TRP A 165 -4.83 16.45 22.57
C TRP A 165 -5.06 15.35 21.54
N ILE A 166 -4.28 15.38 20.46
CA ILE A 166 -4.31 14.39 19.37
C ILE A 166 -3.00 13.61 19.42
N GLN A 167 -3.08 12.28 19.34
CA GLN A 167 -1.93 11.44 19.05
C GLN A 167 -1.91 11.05 17.58
N VAL A 168 -0.73 11.14 16.98
CA VAL A 168 -0.47 10.69 15.61
C VAL A 168 0.69 9.72 15.65
N LEU A 169 0.48 8.52 15.11
CA LEU A 169 1.54 7.53 14.94
C LEU A 169 2.12 7.67 13.53
N PHE A 170 3.44 7.73 13.47
CA PHE A 170 4.23 7.67 12.25
C PHE A 170 4.98 6.36 12.18
N HIS A 171 5.08 5.79 10.98
CA HIS A 171 5.93 4.63 10.74
C HIS A 171 6.61 4.72 9.37
N LEU A 172 7.70 3.97 9.22
CA LEU A 172 8.42 3.81 7.97
C LEU A 172 7.73 2.74 7.09
N VAL A 173 7.64 3.02 5.80
CA VAL A 173 7.09 2.17 4.73
C VAL A 173 8.16 2.03 3.64
N GLY A 174 8.20 0.92 2.92
CA GLY A 174 9.17 0.62 1.86
C GLY A 174 10.41 -0.15 2.34
N ARG A 175 10.36 -0.72 3.55
CA ARG A 175 11.43 -1.55 4.11
C ARG A 175 10.83 -2.84 4.68
N ARG A 176 11.54 -3.95 4.47
CA ARG A 176 11.22 -5.23 5.11
C ARG A 176 11.60 -5.22 6.59
N TRP A 177 10.73 -5.73 7.45
CA TRP A 177 10.97 -5.81 8.88
C TRP A 177 11.71 -7.07 9.31
N ASP A 178 11.83 -8.06 8.42
CA ASP A 178 12.55 -9.32 8.63
C ASP A 178 14.07 -9.21 8.39
N GLU A 179 14.56 -8.02 8.05
CA GLU A 179 15.99 -7.76 7.89
C GLU A 179 16.72 -7.82 9.24
N PRO A 180 17.91 -8.46 9.30
CA PRO A 180 18.61 -8.72 10.55
C PRO A 180 19.18 -7.46 11.22
N ASP A 181 19.58 -6.46 10.42
CA ASP A 181 20.24 -5.25 10.91
C ASP A 181 19.25 -4.07 10.95
N PRO A 182 18.98 -3.46 12.13
CA PRO A 182 18.10 -2.31 12.21
C PRO A 182 18.65 -1.11 11.42
N PRO A 183 17.79 -0.20 10.94
CA PRO A 183 18.24 1.02 10.28
C PRO A 183 19.17 1.82 11.21
N PRO A 184 20.33 2.26 10.72
CA PRO A 184 21.15 3.24 11.42
C PRO A 184 20.28 4.45 11.81
N PRO A 185 20.34 4.93 13.07
CA PRO A 185 19.53 6.06 13.51
C PRO A 185 19.70 7.30 12.62
N ALA A 186 20.87 7.47 12.00
CA ALA A 186 21.17 8.56 11.07
C ALA A 186 20.29 8.57 9.79
N LEU A 187 19.75 7.41 9.38
CA LEU A 187 18.84 7.30 8.24
C LEU A 187 17.39 7.62 8.61
N LEU A 188 17.05 7.52 9.90
CA LEU A 188 15.68 7.70 10.36
C LEU A 188 15.37 9.20 10.52
N PRO A 189 14.39 9.74 9.77
CA PRO A 189 14.08 11.17 9.78
C PRO A 189 13.39 11.60 11.08
N CYS A 190 13.39 12.92 11.28
CA CYS A 190 12.43 13.56 12.17
C CYS A 190 11.13 13.83 11.41
N VAL A 191 10.01 13.75 12.11
CA VAL A 191 8.70 14.18 11.62
C VAL A 191 8.21 15.34 12.45
N ARG A 192 7.54 16.30 11.81
CA ARG A 192 6.82 17.39 12.48
C ARG A 192 5.37 17.35 12.05
N ALA A 193 4.48 17.18 13.01
CA ALA A 193 3.04 17.25 12.81
C ALA A 193 2.50 18.61 13.24
N LEU A 194 1.41 19.03 12.62
CA LEU A 194 0.70 20.26 12.94
C LEU A 194 -0.81 20.08 12.75
N ALA A 195 -1.59 20.69 13.64
CA ALA A 195 -3.04 20.68 13.56
C ALA A 195 -3.54 22.02 13.02
N ILE A 196 -4.36 22.00 11.97
CA ILE A 196 -4.93 23.19 11.33
C ILE A 196 -6.45 23.09 11.43
N ARG A 197 -7.04 24.11 12.05
CA ARG A 197 -8.50 24.32 12.08
C ARG A 197 -8.90 25.44 11.12
N ASP A 198 -8.18 26.56 11.21
CA ASP A 198 -8.28 27.70 10.33
C ASP A 198 -6.84 28.13 9.98
N THR A 199 -6.59 28.42 8.71
CA THR A 199 -5.27 28.87 8.21
C THR A 199 -4.79 30.19 8.82
N SER A 200 -5.69 30.97 9.45
CA SER A 200 -5.37 32.22 10.13
C SER A 200 -4.97 32.05 11.60
N GLU A 201 -5.23 30.89 12.20
CA GLU A 201 -4.98 30.61 13.62
C GLU A 201 -3.61 29.96 13.85
N ALA A 202 -3.13 30.05 15.09
CA ALA A 202 -1.97 29.29 15.57
C ALA A 202 -2.17 27.80 15.35
N ALA A 203 -1.32 27.16 14.54
CA ALA A 203 -1.31 25.72 14.39
C ALA A 203 -0.41 25.08 15.47
N PRO A 204 -0.96 24.36 16.47
CA PRO A 204 -0.13 23.60 17.40
C PRO A 204 0.70 22.58 16.63
N SER A 205 1.99 22.46 16.97
CA SER A 205 2.91 21.57 16.28
C SER A 205 3.82 20.83 17.27
N ALA A 206 4.13 19.59 16.94
CA ALA A 206 5.02 18.72 17.72
C ALA A 206 5.81 17.83 16.76
N GLY A 207 7.00 17.43 17.16
CA GLY A 207 7.86 16.58 16.34
C GLY A 207 8.52 15.47 17.12
N CYS A 208 8.96 14.44 16.41
CA CYS A 208 9.65 13.31 17.01
C CYS A 208 10.51 12.56 15.99
N ARG A 209 11.39 11.67 16.47
CA ARG A 209 12.30 10.88 15.62
C ARG A 209 11.74 9.49 15.41
N LEU A 210 11.77 8.99 14.17
CA LEU A 210 11.50 7.57 13.93
C LEU A 210 12.58 6.71 14.61
N MET A 211 12.18 5.62 15.26
CA MET A 211 13.10 4.73 15.98
C MET A 211 12.77 3.25 15.71
N GLY A 212 13.79 2.39 15.84
CA GLY A 212 13.65 0.94 15.70
C GLY A 212 13.49 0.44 14.26
N PRO A 213 13.29 -0.88 14.08
CA PRO A 213 13.23 -1.52 12.74
C PRO A 213 12.04 -1.06 11.90
N SER A 214 10.86 -0.89 12.51
CA SER A 214 9.67 -0.38 11.82
C SER A 214 9.63 1.15 11.74
N GLY A 215 10.67 1.84 12.25
CA GLY A 215 10.78 3.30 12.24
C GLY A 215 9.54 3.98 12.81
N ILE A 216 9.15 3.65 14.03
CA ILE A 216 7.91 4.15 14.65
C ILE A 216 8.20 5.40 15.47
N CYS A 217 7.24 6.33 15.47
CA CYS A 217 7.22 7.41 16.43
C CYS A 217 5.80 7.93 16.69
N VAL A 218 5.51 8.38 17.91
CA VAL A 218 4.23 8.99 18.28
C VAL A 218 4.45 10.43 18.68
N VAL A 219 3.67 11.35 18.12
CA VAL A 219 3.60 12.74 18.57
C VAL A 219 2.28 13.00 19.27
N ARG A 220 2.31 13.92 20.23
CA ARG A 220 1.12 14.45 20.90
C ARG A 220 0.98 15.94 20.61
N LEU A 221 -0.12 16.31 19.96
CA LEU A 221 -0.49 17.70 19.66
C LEU A 221 -1.49 18.18 20.70
N GLU A 222 -1.11 19.17 21.50
CA GLU A 222 -2.03 19.79 22.46
C GLU A 222 -2.89 20.86 21.77
N LEU A 223 -4.20 20.73 21.90
CA LEU A 223 -5.17 21.60 21.25
C LEU A 223 -5.52 22.79 22.16
N PRO A 224 -5.55 24.02 21.63
CA PRO A 224 -5.98 25.19 22.38
C PRO A 224 -7.40 25.03 22.95
N PRO A 225 -7.65 25.38 24.23
CA PRO A 225 -9.00 25.31 24.81
C PRO A 225 -10.04 26.15 24.04
N ALA A 226 -9.61 27.25 23.41
CA ALA A 226 -10.44 28.08 22.55
C ALA A 226 -11.02 27.36 21.33
N TRP A 227 -10.48 26.18 20.98
CA TRP A 227 -11.03 25.38 19.89
C TRP A 227 -12.32 24.64 20.26
N PHE A 228 -12.61 24.52 21.56
CA PHE A 228 -13.79 23.83 22.09
C PHE A 228 -14.92 24.78 22.50
N THR A 229 -14.78 26.09 22.28
CA THR A 229 -15.87 27.04 22.53
C THR A 229 -16.85 27.04 21.37
N PRO A 230 -18.16 26.81 21.62
CA PRO A 230 -19.17 26.82 20.56
C PRO A 230 -19.32 28.25 19.99
N PRO A 231 -19.55 28.40 18.66
CA PRO A 231 -19.81 29.71 18.08
C PRO A 231 -21.06 30.32 18.73
N GLN A 232 -20.93 31.52 19.28
CA GLN A 232 -22.00 32.25 19.98
C GLN A 232 -23.08 32.71 18.99
N VAL A 233 -23.88 31.80 18.45
CA VAL A 233 -25.05 32.17 17.64
C VAL A 233 -26.23 32.37 18.58
N ARG A 234 -26.61 33.64 18.78
CA ARG A 234 -27.87 34.00 19.44
C ARG A 234 -29.05 33.50 18.60
N LYS A 235 -29.55 32.29 18.87
CA LYS A 235 -30.97 31.84 18.89
C LYS A 235 -31.09 30.32 18.68
N ARG A 236 -31.63 29.63 19.71
CA ARG A 236 -32.06 28.21 19.80
C ARG A 236 -30.95 27.16 19.59
N PRO A 237 -31.09 25.93 20.16
CA PRO A 237 -30.06 24.91 20.08
C PRO A 237 -30.31 23.99 18.86
N PRO A 238 -29.57 24.14 17.75
CA PRO A 238 -29.15 22.98 17.00
C PRO A 238 -28.00 22.33 17.78
N GLU A 239 -27.93 21.00 17.75
CA GLU A 239 -26.81 20.20 18.22
C GLU A 239 -25.50 20.81 17.70
N VAL A 240 -24.73 21.50 18.56
CA VAL A 240 -23.59 22.32 18.12
C VAL A 240 -22.41 21.39 17.80
N THR A 241 -22.33 20.92 16.56
CA THR A 241 -21.13 20.25 16.03
C THR A 241 -20.01 21.26 15.86
N LEU A 242 -18.92 21.07 16.61
CA LEU A 242 -17.69 21.83 16.41
C LEU A 242 -17.03 21.43 15.07
N PRO A 243 -16.32 22.35 14.40
CA PRO A 243 -15.60 22.04 13.18
C PRO A 243 -14.48 21.01 13.45
N SER A 244 -14.22 20.16 12.47
CA SER A 244 -13.09 19.23 12.51
C SER A 244 -11.76 19.95 12.33
N VAL A 245 -10.70 19.33 12.84
CA VAL A 245 -9.31 19.78 12.70
C VAL A 245 -8.59 18.83 11.76
N ASP A 246 -7.86 19.37 10.79
CA ASP A 246 -7.02 18.58 9.91
C ASP A 246 -5.59 18.52 10.46
N VAL A 247 -4.98 17.35 10.41
CA VAL A 247 -3.60 17.13 10.86
C VAL A 247 -2.71 16.89 9.64
N TYR A 248 -1.66 17.69 9.52
CA TYR A 248 -0.66 17.59 8.46
C TYR A 248 0.71 17.31 9.07
N TYR A 249 1.64 16.79 8.27
CA TYR A 249 3.01 16.56 8.69
C TYR A 249 4.01 16.81 7.56
N SER A 250 5.23 17.15 7.98
CA SER A 250 6.40 17.23 7.12
C SER A 250 7.53 16.38 7.68
N ILE A 251 8.40 15.93 6.78
CA ILE A 251 9.60 15.15 7.12
C ILE A 251 10.78 16.13 7.14
N ILE A 252 11.56 16.08 8.22
CA ILE A 252 12.75 16.91 8.42
C ILE A 252 13.97 16.00 8.26
N PRO A 253 14.77 16.15 7.18
CA PRO A 253 16.04 15.44 7.04
C PRO A 253 17.06 15.99 8.04
N MET A 254 17.93 15.12 8.56
CA MET A 254 18.83 15.46 9.67
C MET A 254 20.28 15.61 9.21
N ASP A 255 20.84 16.81 9.22
CA ASP A 255 22.27 16.97 8.96
C ASP A 255 23.09 16.59 10.21
N GLY A 256 23.57 15.33 10.25
CA GLY A 256 24.58 14.88 11.21
C GLY A 256 24.05 14.03 12.39
N ALA A 257 24.92 13.14 12.88
CA ALA A 257 24.64 12.27 14.01
C ALA A 257 24.73 13.05 15.33
N GLY A 258 23.58 13.46 15.89
CA GLY A 258 23.53 14.00 17.26
C GLY A 258 22.48 15.08 17.54
N GLN A 259 21.77 15.58 16.53
CA GLN A 259 20.76 16.61 16.76
C GLN A 259 19.42 15.94 17.14
N GLU A 260 18.89 16.28 18.33
CA GLU A 260 17.55 15.88 18.75
C GLU A 260 16.53 16.57 17.83
N CYS A 261 15.46 15.85 17.47
CA CYS A 261 14.36 16.48 16.73
C CYS A 261 13.85 17.68 17.54
N PRO A 262 13.51 18.80 16.90
CA PRO A 262 12.96 19.95 17.61
C PRO A 262 11.67 19.50 18.33
N SER A 263 11.80 19.28 19.63
CA SER A 263 10.81 18.62 20.47
C SER A 263 9.61 19.53 20.75
N ILE A 264 9.79 20.84 20.59
CA ILE A 264 8.74 21.86 20.71
C ILE A 264 9.09 23.00 19.75
N VAL A 265 8.31 23.16 18.69
CA VAL A 265 8.27 24.44 17.96
C VAL A 265 6.95 25.09 18.33
N ASN A 266 6.94 25.77 19.48
CA ASN A 266 5.94 26.80 19.80
C ASN A 266 6.13 28.05 18.91
N GLU A 267 6.92 27.97 17.83
CA GLU A 267 6.93 29.02 16.83
C GLU A 267 5.70 28.88 15.94
N GLN A 268 4.84 29.88 16.10
CA GLN A 268 3.69 30.17 15.28
C GLN A 268 4.01 30.02 13.80
N TRP A 269 3.39 29.06 13.11
CA TRP A 269 3.31 29.14 11.66
C TRP A 269 2.46 30.37 11.33
N LYS A 270 3.10 31.50 11.01
CA LYS A 270 2.43 32.63 10.38
C LYS A 270 2.45 32.36 8.88
N GLY A 271 1.30 32.03 8.30
CA GLY A 271 1.14 32.08 6.85
C GLY A 271 1.60 33.45 6.37
N GLN A 272 2.61 33.51 5.51
CA GLN A 272 3.19 34.79 5.10
C GLN A 272 2.14 35.57 4.29
N SER A 273 1.58 36.60 4.92
CA SER A 273 0.96 37.72 4.22
C SER A 273 2.07 38.49 3.50
N ALA A 274 1.98 38.53 2.17
CA ALA A 274 2.85 39.29 1.27
C ALA A 274 3.20 40.66 1.86
N ASN A 275 4.51 40.93 2.02
CA ASN A 275 5.18 42.23 1.93
C ASN A 275 6.66 42.06 2.33
N VAL A 276 7.51 41.60 1.40
CA VAL A 276 8.97 41.67 1.56
C VAL A 276 9.45 42.98 0.94
N SER A 277 10.11 43.80 1.75
CA SER A 277 10.71 45.07 1.34
C SER A 277 12.02 44.85 0.57
N PRO A 278 12.47 45.79 -0.29
CA PRO A 278 13.43 45.47 -1.36
C PRO A 278 14.92 45.31 -0.96
N LEU A 279 15.29 45.18 0.32
CA LEU A 279 16.66 45.41 0.78
C LEU A 279 17.41 44.23 1.43
N GLU A 280 16.83 43.04 1.54
CA GLU A 280 17.53 41.86 2.10
C GLU A 280 18.34 41.04 1.06
N ARG A 281 18.65 41.62 -0.10
CA ARG A 281 19.33 40.92 -1.22
C ARG A 281 20.87 40.86 -1.13
N LEU A 282 21.51 41.25 -0.02
CA LEU A 282 22.97 41.21 0.06
C LEU A 282 23.43 40.44 1.30
N GLY A 283 23.63 39.14 1.10
CA GLY A 283 24.16 38.23 2.11
C GLY A 283 25.58 38.62 2.55
N LEU A 284 25.76 38.67 3.86
CA LEU A 284 27.00 38.45 4.62
C LEU A 284 26.68 38.63 6.11
N GLY A 285 26.57 37.52 6.86
CA GLY A 285 26.36 37.54 8.30
C GLY A 285 26.32 36.15 8.92
N LEU A 286 27.44 35.76 9.55
CA LEU A 286 27.57 34.60 10.42
C LEU A 286 26.67 34.76 11.66
N GLY A 287 25.69 33.87 11.81
CA GLY A 287 24.78 33.78 12.94
C GLY A 287 23.60 32.89 12.56
N GLY A 288 23.40 31.78 13.27
CA GLY A 288 22.41 30.75 12.94
C GLY A 288 20.99 31.29 12.85
N GLN A 289 20.54 31.57 11.63
CA GLN A 289 19.16 31.92 11.30
C GLN A 289 18.58 30.78 10.46
N TRP A 290 17.65 30.07 11.10
CA TRP A 290 16.94 28.92 10.57
C TRP A 290 16.11 29.38 9.37
N SER A 291 16.55 29.01 8.17
CA SER A 291 15.75 29.23 6.97
C SER A 291 14.83 28.03 6.80
N PRO A 292 13.49 28.20 6.75
CA PRO A 292 12.62 27.11 6.37
C PRO A 292 13.01 26.71 4.94
N LEU A 293 13.01 25.40 4.68
CA LEU A 293 13.13 24.86 3.34
C LEU A 293 12.19 25.67 2.42
N VAL A 294 12.82 26.39 1.50
CA VAL A 294 12.29 27.10 0.32
C VAL A 294 10.79 26.93 0.06
N ASP A 295 10.03 28.01 0.23
CA ASP A 295 8.83 28.38 -0.55
C ASP A 295 7.65 27.37 -0.67
N GLY A 296 7.60 26.34 0.17
CA GLY A 296 6.52 25.36 0.22
C GLY A 296 5.37 25.78 1.13
N GLY A 297 4.21 26.13 0.56
CA GLY A 297 2.98 26.31 1.32
C GLY A 297 2.46 24.99 1.91
N LEU A 298 1.21 24.96 2.40
CA LEU A 298 0.50 23.73 2.83
C LEU A 298 0.53 22.60 1.77
N GLN A 299 0.82 22.93 0.51
CA GLN A 299 0.90 22.04 -0.64
C GLN A 299 2.00 20.97 -0.52
N ASP A 300 3.06 21.20 0.26
CA ASP A 300 4.17 20.26 0.43
C ASP A 300 4.00 19.36 1.67
N MET A 301 2.91 19.54 2.42
CA MET A 301 2.62 18.77 3.62
C MET A 301 1.70 17.59 3.33
N MET A 302 1.97 16.46 3.99
CA MET A 302 1.13 15.27 3.87
C MET A 302 0.03 15.30 4.94
N LYS A 303 -1.20 14.92 4.57
CA LYS A 303 -2.32 14.84 5.52
C LYS A 303 -2.28 13.51 6.27
N ALA A 304 -2.23 13.56 7.61
CA ALA A 304 -2.30 12.39 8.48
C ALA A 304 -3.74 11.97 8.81
N GLY A 305 -4.69 12.92 8.79
CA GLY A 305 -6.11 12.65 9.04
C GLY A 305 -6.93 13.88 9.43
N SER A 306 -8.21 13.67 9.70
CA SER A 306 -9.16 14.69 10.19
C SER A 306 -9.75 14.23 11.52
N VAL A 307 -9.87 15.16 12.48
CA VAL A 307 -10.31 14.89 13.85
C VAL A 307 -11.52 15.73 14.20
N GLY A 308 -12.61 15.08 14.60
CA GLY A 308 -13.81 15.77 15.10
C GLY A 308 -13.62 16.29 16.53
N LEU A 309 -14.01 17.52 16.80
CA LEU A 309 -13.98 18.10 18.15
C LEU A 309 -15.34 17.98 18.83
N THR A 310 -15.35 17.77 20.14
CA THR A 310 -16.58 17.67 20.96
C THR A 310 -16.41 18.36 22.32
N ILE A 311 -17.50 18.92 22.86
CA ILE A 311 -17.50 19.57 24.18
C ILE A 311 -17.81 18.52 25.25
N GLY A 312 -17.02 18.50 26.32
CA GLY A 312 -17.11 17.51 27.38
C GLY A 312 -16.18 16.31 27.15
N PRO A 313 -16.32 15.25 27.96
CA PRO A 313 -15.52 14.06 27.78
C PRO A 313 -15.93 13.33 26.49
N VAL A 314 -14.95 12.99 25.65
CA VAL A 314 -15.06 11.83 24.76
C VAL A 314 -14.87 10.59 25.63
N SER A 315 -15.73 10.44 26.65
CA SER A 315 -15.85 9.13 27.25
C SER A 315 -16.27 8.22 26.10
N ALA A 316 -15.64 7.06 25.95
CA ALA A 316 -16.20 6.00 25.13
C ALA A 316 -17.62 5.80 25.68
N LYS A 317 -18.63 6.37 25.01
CA LYS A 317 -20.01 6.22 25.45
C LYS A 317 -20.22 4.72 25.46
N GLY A 318 -20.59 4.22 26.63
CA GLY A 318 -20.93 2.83 26.79
C GLY A 318 -21.84 2.38 25.66
N GLU A 319 -21.64 1.17 25.15
CA GLU A 319 -22.48 0.66 24.09
C GLU A 319 -23.90 0.47 24.64
N LYS A 320 -24.90 1.06 23.97
CA LYS A 320 -26.30 0.81 24.29
C LYS A 320 -26.74 -0.47 23.59
N LEU A 321 -26.73 -1.58 24.31
CA LEU A 321 -27.27 -2.85 23.87
C LEU A 321 -28.79 -2.83 24.03
N ARG A 322 -29.51 -2.66 22.93
CA ARG A 322 -30.98 -2.76 22.92
C ARG A 322 -31.38 -4.22 23.06
N LEU A 323 -31.95 -4.57 24.22
CA LEU A 323 -32.45 -5.92 24.46
C LEU A 323 -33.70 -6.18 23.62
N ASP A 324 -34.64 -5.23 23.64
CA ASP A 324 -35.88 -5.28 22.90
C ASP A 324 -36.48 -3.89 22.61
N GLU A 325 -37.80 -3.79 22.41
CA GLU A 325 -38.45 -2.50 22.15
C GLU A 325 -38.60 -1.60 23.37
N ASN A 326 -38.43 -2.10 24.59
CA ASN A 326 -38.69 -1.37 25.83
C ASN A 326 -37.41 -1.09 26.63
N VAL A 327 -36.49 -2.06 26.70
CA VAL A 327 -35.33 -2.03 27.59
C VAL A 327 -34.00 -2.02 26.84
N GLU A 328 -33.10 -1.16 27.29
CA GLU A 328 -31.72 -1.04 26.80
C GLU A 328 -30.74 -1.22 27.97
N VAL A 329 -29.60 -1.87 27.71
CA VAL A 329 -28.49 -1.99 28.66
C VAL A 329 -27.35 -1.11 28.16
N LEU A 330 -26.89 -0.19 29.00
CA LEU A 330 -25.67 0.58 28.79
C LEU A 330 -24.48 -0.23 29.31
N VAL A 331 -23.73 -0.82 28.38
CA VAL A 331 -22.48 -1.53 28.65
C VAL A 331 -21.41 -0.51 29.05
N PRO A 332 -20.61 -0.75 30.10
CA PRO A 332 -19.57 0.18 30.52
C PRO A 332 -18.53 0.44 29.41
N PRO A 333 -17.86 1.62 29.42
CA PRO A 333 -16.76 1.91 28.51
C PRO A 333 -15.65 0.85 28.63
N SER A 334 -15.05 0.48 27.49
CA SER A 334 -13.92 -0.45 27.43
C SER A 334 -12.60 0.27 27.12
N PRO A 335 -11.42 -0.30 27.48
CA PRO A 335 -11.24 -1.51 28.27
C PRO A 335 -11.29 -1.24 29.78
N VAL A 336 -11.51 -2.29 30.57
CA VAL A 336 -11.62 -2.25 32.04
C VAL A 336 -10.39 -2.88 32.68
N ARG A 337 -9.90 -2.28 33.77
CA ARG A 337 -8.75 -2.80 34.53
C ARG A 337 -9.16 -3.89 35.51
N LEU A 338 -8.26 -4.82 35.79
CA LEU A 338 -8.44 -5.86 36.80
C LEU A 338 -8.73 -5.25 38.19
N GLY A 339 -9.60 -5.91 38.96
CA GLY A 339 -10.00 -5.46 40.30
C GLY A 339 -10.81 -4.17 40.33
N LYS A 340 -11.35 -3.72 39.18
CA LYS A 340 -12.25 -2.56 39.12
C LYS A 340 -13.70 -3.00 39.06
N THR A 341 -14.54 -2.21 39.73
CA THR A 341 -15.99 -2.30 39.63
C THR A 341 -16.47 -1.64 38.34
N VAL A 342 -17.37 -2.32 37.65
CA VAL A 342 -18.07 -1.83 36.46
C VAL A 342 -19.56 -1.80 36.71
N ALA A 343 -20.24 -0.81 36.15
CA ALA A 343 -21.68 -0.64 36.29
C ALA A 343 -22.35 -0.73 34.91
N PHE A 344 -23.32 -1.63 34.78
CA PHE A 344 -24.21 -1.72 33.62
C PHE A 344 -25.50 -0.97 33.94
N GLY A 345 -25.78 0.10 33.19
CA GLY A 345 -27.00 0.88 33.38
C GLY A 345 -28.18 0.23 32.66
N VAL A 346 -29.30 0.01 33.33
CA VAL A 346 -30.52 -0.53 32.72
C VAL A 346 -31.49 0.61 32.49
N TYR A 347 -31.82 0.86 31.23
CA TYR A 347 -32.68 1.94 30.79
C TYR A 347 -34.01 1.40 30.27
N MET A 348 -35.09 2.10 30.61
CA MET A 348 -36.42 1.88 30.07
C MET A 348 -36.77 3.05 29.15
N ARG A 349 -37.36 2.77 28.00
CA ARG A 349 -37.87 3.83 27.13
C ARG A 349 -39.09 4.52 27.75
N THR A 350 -39.21 5.83 27.51
CA THR A 350 -40.30 6.65 28.07
C THR A 350 -41.67 6.33 27.49
N ASP A 351 -41.74 5.74 26.30
CA ASP A 351 -42.96 5.30 25.63
C ASP A 351 -43.39 3.85 25.98
N SER A 352 -42.64 3.17 26.86
CA SER A 352 -42.97 1.82 27.32
C SER A 352 -44.12 1.84 28.33
N ASN A 353 -45.13 1.01 28.10
CA ASN A 353 -46.25 0.77 29.03
C ASN A 353 -45.96 -0.39 30.01
N THR A 354 -44.74 -0.90 30.02
CA THR A 354 -44.37 -2.05 30.85
C THR A 354 -44.40 -1.69 32.33
N GLU A 355 -45.20 -2.41 33.11
CA GLU A 355 -45.29 -2.23 34.57
C GLU A 355 -44.41 -3.22 35.34
N GLN A 356 -44.06 -4.35 34.72
CA GLN A 356 -43.23 -5.38 35.35
C GLN A 356 -42.37 -6.10 34.31
N PHE A 357 -41.10 -6.31 34.65
CA PHE A 357 -40.18 -7.12 33.86
C PHE A 357 -39.17 -7.82 34.78
N THR A 358 -38.63 -8.94 34.30
CA THR A 358 -37.53 -9.66 34.95
C THR A 358 -36.33 -9.69 34.01
N LEU A 359 -35.20 -9.15 34.46
CA LEU A 359 -33.93 -9.18 33.74
C LEU A 359 -33.08 -10.32 34.29
N ARG A 360 -32.68 -11.24 33.42
CA ARG A 360 -31.74 -12.32 33.73
C ARG A 360 -30.40 -12.05 33.08
N VAL A 361 -29.34 -12.21 33.84
CA VAL A 361 -27.97 -12.02 33.39
C VAL A 361 -27.16 -13.26 33.75
N TRP A 362 -26.45 -13.83 32.78
CA TRP A 362 -25.42 -14.84 33.01
C TRP A 362 -24.05 -14.26 32.68
N PHE A 363 -23.08 -14.53 33.52
CA PHE A 363 -21.71 -14.04 33.36
C PHE A 363 -20.71 -15.17 33.55
N GLN A 364 -19.53 -15.00 32.98
CA GLN A 364 -18.45 -16.01 33.03
C GLN A 364 -17.65 -15.91 34.34
N SER A 365 -16.90 -16.97 34.64
CA SER A 365 -15.92 -16.95 35.73
C SER A 365 -14.90 -15.84 35.48
N GLY A 366 -14.71 -14.95 36.45
CA GLY A 366 -13.90 -13.75 36.28
C GLY A 366 -14.67 -12.44 36.45
N ILE A 367 -16.00 -12.52 36.46
CA ILE A 367 -16.88 -11.41 36.81
C ILE A 367 -17.69 -11.82 38.03
N ASN A 368 -17.66 -11.00 39.08
CA ASN A 368 -18.46 -11.22 40.28
C ASN A 368 -19.53 -10.14 40.40
N PHE A 369 -20.77 -10.55 40.64
CA PHE A 369 -21.83 -9.60 40.96
C PHE A 369 -21.61 -9.00 42.36
N LEU A 370 -21.74 -7.68 42.47
CA LEU A 370 -21.62 -6.95 43.74
C LEU A 370 -22.97 -6.50 44.27
N ALA A 371 -23.70 -5.71 43.48
CA ALA A 371 -24.94 -5.07 43.95
C ALA A 371 -25.84 -4.59 42.79
N VAL A 372 -27.13 -4.48 43.08
CA VAL A 372 -28.08 -3.70 42.29
C VAL A 372 -28.27 -2.33 42.96
N LYS A 373 -28.02 -1.25 42.21
CA LYS A 373 -28.25 0.14 42.65
C LYS A 373 -29.47 0.72 41.92
N PRO A 374 -30.63 0.86 42.59
CA PRO A 374 -31.81 1.48 41.98
C PRO A 374 -31.58 2.97 41.71
N SER A 375 -31.88 3.44 40.50
CA SER A 375 -31.73 4.87 40.15
C SER A 375 -32.91 5.71 40.67
N ASN A 376 -34.12 5.12 40.74
CA ASN A 376 -35.30 5.77 41.28
C ASN A 376 -36.14 4.82 42.16
N LEU A 377 -35.91 4.88 43.47
CA LEU A 377 -36.60 4.06 44.48
C LEU A 377 -38.10 4.38 44.65
N VAL A 378 -38.54 5.55 44.16
CA VAL A 378 -39.94 5.98 44.24
C VAL A 378 -40.75 5.42 43.07
N ALA A 379 -40.13 5.30 41.89
CA ALA A 379 -40.77 4.80 40.68
C ALA A 379 -40.77 3.26 40.57
N TRP A 380 -39.70 2.60 41.04
CA TRP A 380 -39.53 1.15 40.87
C TRP A 380 -39.28 0.43 42.19
N GLU A 381 -39.96 -0.71 42.37
CA GLU A 381 -39.61 -1.74 43.34
C GLU A 381 -38.72 -2.78 42.64
N ILE A 382 -37.52 -3.02 43.19
CA ILE A 382 -36.52 -3.88 42.59
C ILE A 382 -36.15 -4.97 43.58
N LYS A 383 -36.28 -6.23 43.16
CA LYS A 383 -35.91 -7.43 43.94
C LYS A 383 -34.87 -8.22 43.16
N GLN A 384 -33.82 -8.64 43.84
CA GLN A 384 -32.76 -9.47 43.25
C GLN A 384 -32.83 -10.89 43.79
N GLU A 385 -32.59 -11.87 42.92
CA GLU A 385 -32.51 -13.28 43.24
C GLU A 385 -31.23 -13.85 42.62
N MET A 386 -30.37 -14.42 43.46
CA MET A 386 -29.12 -15.04 43.06
C MET A 386 -28.79 -16.18 44.01
N ALA A 387 -28.52 -17.37 43.48
CA ALA A 387 -28.07 -18.48 44.29
C ALA A 387 -26.60 -18.27 44.70
N PRO A 388 -26.21 -18.60 45.95
CA PRO A 388 -24.82 -18.45 46.39
C PRO A 388 -23.85 -19.22 45.46
N GLY A 389 -22.84 -18.54 44.93
CA GLY A 389 -21.85 -19.13 44.02
C GLY A 389 -22.35 -19.44 42.60
N SER A 390 -23.58 -19.04 42.24
CA SER A 390 -24.05 -19.12 40.86
C SER A 390 -23.53 -17.94 40.03
N SER A 391 -23.35 -18.14 38.73
CA SER A 391 -22.97 -17.09 37.78
C SER A 391 -24.19 -16.52 37.03
N SER A 392 -25.34 -16.51 37.70
CA SER A 392 -26.63 -16.07 37.16
C SER A 392 -27.35 -15.16 38.15
N LEU A 393 -27.78 -14.00 37.69
CA LEU A 393 -28.53 -13.01 38.44
C LEU A 393 -29.91 -12.82 37.80
N ALA A 394 -30.97 -12.86 38.60
CA ALA A 394 -32.31 -12.46 38.18
C ALA A 394 -32.75 -11.22 38.96
N VAL A 395 -33.18 -10.18 38.25
CA VAL A 395 -33.65 -8.93 38.84
C VAL A 395 -35.08 -8.66 38.39
N MET A 396 -36.00 -8.64 39.36
CA MET A 396 -37.42 -8.40 39.15
C MET A 396 -37.73 -6.94 39.44
N CYS A 397 -38.24 -6.23 38.44
CA CYS A 397 -38.58 -4.82 38.51
C CYS A 397 -40.10 -4.65 38.39
N GLN A 398 -40.72 -3.97 39.36
CA GLN A 398 -42.15 -3.66 39.37
C GLN A 398 -42.36 -2.16 39.57
N ARG A 399 -43.16 -1.52 38.71
CA ARG A 399 -43.47 -0.10 38.77
C ARG A 399 -44.42 0.18 39.94
N LYS A 400 -44.12 1.20 40.75
CA LYS A 400 -44.99 1.64 41.85
C LYS A 400 -46.09 2.55 41.32
N ALA A 401 -47.35 2.26 41.68
CA ALA A 401 -48.55 2.92 41.15
C ALA A 401 -48.64 4.46 41.36
N TYR A 402 -47.80 5.04 42.23
CA TYR A 402 -47.85 6.46 42.59
C TYR A 402 -46.86 7.35 41.83
N SER A 403 -45.95 6.80 41.01
CA SER A 403 -45.08 7.65 40.19
C SER A 403 -45.80 8.06 38.91
N THR A 404 -46.46 9.21 38.94
CA THR A 404 -46.80 9.93 37.72
C THR A 404 -45.51 10.15 36.94
N ALA A 405 -45.45 9.67 35.70
CA ALA A 405 -44.36 9.98 34.79
C ALA A 405 -44.22 11.50 34.70
N GLU A 406 -43.26 12.07 35.44
CA GLU A 406 -42.73 13.39 35.07
C GLU A 406 -42.35 13.26 33.60
N ARG A 407 -42.80 14.21 32.77
CA ARG A 407 -42.46 14.26 31.36
C ARG A 407 -40.95 14.41 31.24
N LEU A 408 -40.24 13.29 31.27
CA LEU A 408 -38.82 13.23 30.98
C LEU A 408 -38.67 13.61 29.51
N GLU A 409 -37.96 14.72 29.26
CA GLU A 409 -37.60 15.17 27.91
C GLU A 409 -36.65 14.18 27.20
N SER A 410 -36.16 13.16 27.92
CA SER A 410 -35.26 12.11 27.40
C SER A 410 -36.03 10.90 26.86
N PRO A 411 -35.59 10.28 25.75
CA PRO A 411 -36.27 9.13 25.14
C PRO A 411 -36.20 7.83 25.99
N SER A 412 -35.27 7.79 26.95
CA SER A 412 -35.08 6.68 27.88
C SER A 412 -34.65 7.22 29.24
N TYR A 413 -35.04 6.55 30.32
CA TYR A 413 -34.61 6.87 31.69
C TYR A 413 -34.00 5.64 32.37
N GLU A 414 -33.07 5.88 33.28
CA GLU A 414 -32.37 4.81 34.00
C GLU A 414 -33.27 4.25 35.11
N VAL A 415 -33.42 2.92 35.16
CA VAL A 415 -34.17 2.20 36.19
C VAL A 415 -33.24 1.79 37.33
N MET A 416 -32.08 1.22 36.98
CA MET A 416 -31.10 0.69 37.93
C MET A 416 -29.72 0.53 37.29
N GLN A 417 -28.70 0.36 38.13
CA GLN A 417 -27.34 -0.04 37.75
C GLN A 417 -27.02 -1.39 38.36
N LEU A 418 -26.45 -2.29 37.55
CA LEU A 418 -25.90 -3.57 38.00
C LEU A 418 -24.39 -3.45 38.13
N GLU A 419 -23.88 -3.59 39.35
CA GLU A 419 -22.44 -3.51 39.62
C GLU A 419 -21.81 -4.88 39.66
N PHE A 420 -20.71 -5.02 38.91
CA PHE A 420 -19.88 -6.21 38.89
C PHE A 420 -18.44 -5.85 39.17
N GLU A 421 -17.69 -6.74 39.80
CA GLU A 421 -16.25 -6.67 39.97
C GLU A 421 -15.56 -7.57 38.95
N VAL A 422 -14.56 -7.04 38.25
CA VAL A 422 -13.65 -7.87 37.46
C VAL A 422 -12.63 -8.47 38.41
N ASP A 423 -12.56 -9.80 38.46
CA ASP A 423 -11.60 -10.53 39.28
C ASP A 423 -10.17 -10.03 39.05
N ASN A 424 -9.31 -10.19 40.06
CA ASN A 424 -7.90 -9.84 39.97
C ASN A 424 -7.00 -11.09 39.83
N VAL A 425 -7.47 -12.09 39.07
CA VAL A 425 -6.77 -13.36 38.88
C VAL A 425 -5.99 -13.36 37.57
N ILE A 426 -4.74 -13.82 37.61
CA ILE A 426 -3.78 -13.73 36.48
C ILE A 426 -4.28 -14.47 35.21
N ASN A 427 -5.18 -15.45 35.34
CA ASN A 427 -5.66 -16.30 34.23
C ASN A 427 -7.00 -15.83 33.61
N LEU A 428 -7.37 -14.56 33.78
CA LEU A 428 -8.58 -14.01 33.18
C LEU A 428 -8.47 -13.93 31.65
N VAL A 429 -9.55 -14.34 30.98
CA VAL A 429 -9.69 -14.16 29.52
C VAL A 429 -9.82 -12.65 29.22
N PRO A 430 -9.10 -12.11 28.21
CA PRO A 430 -9.13 -10.67 27.87
C PRO A 430 -10.51 -10.15 27.49
N THR A 431 -11.43 -11.02 27.08
CA THR A 431 -12.82 -10.69 26.78
C THR A 431 -13.72 -11.55 27.64
N GLN A 432 -14.53 -10.91 28.47
CA GLN A 432 -15.58 -11.56 29.26
C GLN A 432 -16.93 -11.34 28.60
N THR A 433 -17.76 -12.38 28.52
CA THR A 433 -19.11 -12.27 27.94
C THR A 433 -20.18 -12.26 29.02
N LEU A 434 -21.17 -11.37 28.85
CA LEU A 434 -22.39 -11.36 29.64
C LEU A 434 -23.57 -11.60 28.71
N HIS A 435 -24.45 -12.49 29.12
CA HIS A 435 -25.64 -12.91 28.40
C HIS A 435 -26.87 -12.33 29.07
N TRP A 436 -27.71 -11.65 28.31
CA TRP A 436 -28.85 -10.88 28.78
C TRP A 436 -30.13 -11.48 28.22
N ASN A 437 -31.11 -11.68 29.09
CA ASN A 437 -32.45 -12.11 28.73
C ASN A 437 -33.48 -11.31 29.52
N ILE A 438 -34.56 -10.92 28.86
CA ILE A 438 -35.66 -10.19 29.49
C ILE A 438 -36.97 -10.98 29.35
N GLU A 439 -37.69 -11.06 30.46
CA GLU A 439 -38.96 -11.76 30.59
C GLU A 439 -40.04 -10.77 31.05
N TYR A 440 -41.20 -10.80 30.38
CA TYR A 440 -42.37 -10.00 30.76
C TYR A 440 -43.48 -10.92 31.29
N GLN A 441 -44.18 -10.47 32.32
CA GLN A 441 -45.35 -11.18 32.84
C GLN A 441 -46.61 -10.62 32.16
N ILE A 442 -47.25 -11.43 31.29
CA ILE A 442 -48.52 -11.10 30.64
C ILE A 442 -49.57 -12.12 31.12
N GLY A 443 -50.30 -11.80 32.19
CA GLY A 443 -51.26 -12.73 32.80
C GLY A 443 -50.60 -13.94 33.47
N SER A 444 -51.28 -15.10 33.53
CA SER A 444 -50.75 -16.32 34.18
C SER A 444 -49.80 -17.13 33.30
N GLN A 445 -49.38 -16.61 32.14
CA GLN A 445 -48.45 -17.28 31.23
C GLN A 445 -47.28 -16.35 30.91
N THR A 446 -46.07 -16.84 31.11
CA THR A 446 -44.84 -16.21 30.61
C THR A 446 -44.78 -16.41 29.10
N THR A 447 -45.13 -15.40 28.29
CA THR A 447 -44.98 -15.50 26.83
C THR A 447 -43.59 -15.09 26.36
N SER A 448 -43.03 -15.94 25.50
CA SER A 448 -41.90 -15.71 24.60
C SER A 448 -40.56 -15.39 25.26
N ARG A 449 -39.71 -16.42 25.42
CA ARG A 449 -38.24 -16.29 25.48
C ARG A 449 -37.79 -15.34 24.37
N GLN A 450 -37.51 -14.09 24.72
CA GLN A 450 -36.89 -13.19 23.77
C GLN A 450 -35.47 -13.68 23.46
N THR A 451 -34.99 -13.33 22.27
CA THR A 451 -33.66 -13.71 21.80
C THR A 451 -32.62 -13.20 22.79
N GLU A 452 -31.82 -14.11 23.32
CA GLU A 452 -30.68 -13.81 24.17
C GLU A 452 -29.75 -12.82 23.47
N LYS A 453 -29.31 -11.79 24.20
CA LYS A 453 -28.35 -10.78 23.72
C LYS A 453 -27.04 -10.92 24.47
N VAL A 454 -25.94 -10.59 23.83
CA VAL A 454 -24.59 -10.72 24.41
C VAL A 454 -23.92 -9.36 24.45
N SER A 455 -23.25 -9.05 25.55
CA SER A 455 -22.32 -7.93 25.66
C SER A 455 -20.93 -8.43 25.98
N HIS A 456 -19.92 -7.70 25.51
CA HIS A 456 -18.52 -8.00 25.74
C HIS A 456 -17.89 -6.97 26.66
N LEU A 457 -17.17 -7.43 27.68
CA LEU A 457 -16.33 -6.61 28.55
C LEU A 457 -14.87 -6.91 28.24
N TYR A 458 -14.16 -5.91 27.72
CA TYR A 458 -12.75 -6.06 27.38
C TYR A 458 -11.89 -5.67 28.57
N ILE A 459 -10.95 -6.53 28.94
CA ILE A 459 -10.08 -6.35 30.10
C ILE A 459 -8.67 -6.04 29.61
N SER A 460 -8.09 -4.95 30.10
CA SER A 460 -6.69 -4.61 29.85
C SER A 460 -6.12 -3.80 31.00
N ASN A 461 -4.87 -4.07 31.37
CA ASN A 461 -4.12 -3.25 32.31
C ASN A 461 -3.54 -1.98 31.67
N ALA A 462 -3.44 -1.96 30.33
CA ALA A 462 -2.95 -0.82 29.56
C ALA A 462 -4.09 0.18 29.27
N ASP A 463 -3.79 1.48 29.32
CA ASP A 463 -4.73 2.55 28.98
C ASP A 463 -4.68 2.84 27.47
N ILE A 464 -5.12 1.83 26.70
CA ILE A 464 -5.05 1.82 25.23
C ILE A 464 -6.00 2.89 24.68
N GLN A 465 -5.45 3.84 23.92
CA GLN A 465 -6.23 4.87 23.24
C GLN A 465 -6.76 4.38 21.89
N GLY A 466 -5.95 3.66 21.12
CA GLY A 466 -6.31 3.21 19.78
C GLY A 466 -5.38 2.13 19.25
N ILE A 467 -5.72 1.59 18.08
CA ILE A 467 -4.91 0.61 17.34
C ILE A 467 -4.52 1.17 15.98
N VAL A 468 -3.34 0.79 15.49
CA VAL A 468 -2.83 1.20 14.18
C VAL A 468 -2.26 -0.02 13.46
N PRO A 469 -2.82 -0.43 12.30
CA PRO A 469 -2.23 -1.45 11.46
C PRO A 469 -1.06 -0.86 10.66
N LEU A 470 0.14 -1.36 10.91
CA LEU A 470 1.36 -1.03 10.18
C LEU A 470 1.51 -2.03 9.03
N ALA A 471 2.04 -1.58 7.89
CA ALA A 471 2.37 -2.44 6.76
C ALA A 471 3.76 -2.10 6.23
N GLU A 472 4.48 -3.10 5.71
CA GLU A 472 5.80 -2.91 5.10
C GLU A 472 5.73 -2.04 3.85
N ASP A 473 4.67 -2.21 3.04
CA ASP A 473 4.33 -1.34 1.92
C ASP A 473 2.82 -0.99 1.95
N THR A 474 2.40 -0.10 1.07
CA THR A 474 1.00 0.28 0.85
C THR A 474 0.53 -0.05 -0.57
N GLU A 475 1.43 -0.54 -1.41
CA GLU A 475 1.17 -0.95 -2.78
C GLU A 475 1.49 -2.44 -2.95
N VAL A 476 0.59 -3.19 -3.58
CA VAL A 476 0.77 -4.63 -3.86
C VAL A 476 0.63 -4.85 -5.36
N VAL A 477 1.67 -5.37 -6.01
CA VAL A 477 1.64 -5.73 -7.43
C VAL A 477 1.29 -7.21 -7.58
N ASN A 478 0.08 -7.51 -8.04
CA ASN A 478 -0.43 -8.87 -8.19
C ASN A 478 0.14 -9.56 -9.44
N THR A 479 1.37 -10.03 -9.35
CA THR A 479 2.02 -10.86 -10.39
C THR A 479 1.55 -12.32 -10.34
N ALA A 480 0.79 -12.72 -9.32
CA ALA A 480 0.26 -14.07 -9.15
C ALA A 480 -0.72 -14.46 -10.28
N ILE A 481 -1.39 -13.48 -10.89
CA ILE A 481 -2.24 -13.68 -12.08
C ILE A 481 -1.44 -14.31 -13.23
N LEU A 482 -0.17 -13.93 -13.38
CA LEU A 482 0.71 -14.39 -14.46
C LEU A 482 1.46 -15.66 -14.05
N THR A 483 2.02 -15.66 -12.84
CA THR A 483 2.97 -16.68 -12.38
C THR A 483 2.32 -17.84 -11.60
N GLY A 484 1.11 -17.63 -11.06
CA GLY A 484 0.48 -18.52 -10.08
C GLY A 484 1.15 -18.57 -8.72
N ARG A 485 2.22 -17.80 -8.50
CA ARG A 485 2.91 -17.71 -7.21
C ARG A 485 2.27 -16.62 -6.37
N ARG A 486 1.88 -16.94 -5.14
CA ARG A 486 1.25 -15.97 -4.24
C ARG A 486 2.20 -14.81 -3.93
N VAL A 487 1.67 -13.60 -3.85
CA VAL A 487 2.35 -12.42 -3.34
C VAL A 487 1.74 -12.07 -1.99
N ALA A 488 2.56 -11.84 -0.97
CA ALA A 488 2.12 -11.53 0.38
C ALA A 488 2.89 -10.33 0.93
N MET A 489 2.20 -9.49 1.69
CA MET A 489 2.77 -8.30 2.32
C MET A 489 2.47 -8.33 3.83
N PRO A 490 3.50 -8.32 4.69
CA PRO A 490 3.35 -8.38 6.15
C PRO A 490 2.65 -7.15 6.73
N ILE A 491 1.91 -7.40 7.82
CA ILE A 491 1.17 -6.41 8.60
C ILE A 491 1.44 -6.66 10.08
N LYS A 492 1.62 -5.58 10.84
CA LYS A 492 1.71 -5.60 12.30
C LYS A 492 0.64 -4.72 12.91
N LEU A 493 -0.16 -5.25 13.83
CA LEU A 493 -1.09 -4.43 14.59
C LEU A 493 -0.41 -3.93 15.87
N VAL A 494 -0.44 -2.62 16.10
CA VAL A 494 0.07 -2.02 17.33
C VAL A 494 -1.02 -1.28 18.09
N THR A 495 -0.94 -1.31 19.42
CA THR A 495 -1.72 -0.44 20.31
C THR A 495 -0.94 0.82 20.64
N VAL A 496 -1.63 1.96 20.71
CA VAL A 496 -1.07 3.22 21.22
C VAL A 496 -1.74 3.54 22.54
N GLU A 497 -0.94 3.69 23.58
CA GLU A 497 -1.40 4.03 24.93
C GLU A 497 -1.52 5.55 25.14
N THR A 498 -2.26 5.93 26.17
CA THR A 498 -2.51 7.34 26.53
C THR A 498 -1.23 8.14 26.85
N ASP A 499 -0.15 7.46 27.25
CA ASP A 499 1.17 8.06 27.49
C ASP A 499 2.05 8.12 26.21
N GLY A 500 1.58 7.54 25.10
CA GLY A 500 2.28 7.49 23.82
C GLY A 500 3.13 6.24 23.61
N GLN A 501 3.13 5.28 24.55
CA GLN A 501 3.79 4.00 24.34
C GLN A 501 3.10 3.19 23.24
N VAL A 502 3.91 2.50 22.43
CA VAL A 502 3.47 1.63 21.36
C VAL A 502 3.85 0.18 21.70
N ARG A 503 2.90 -0.74 21.54
CA ARG A 503 3.13 -2.18 21.75
C ARG A 503 2.50 -2.98 20.61
N GLU A 504 3.21 -4.01 20.15
CA GLU A 504 2.68 -4.99 19.19
C GLU A 504 1.61 -5.86 19.88
N VAL A 505 0.56 -6.22 19.14
CA VAL A 505 -0.53 -7.05 19.66
C VAL A 505 -0.21 -8.52 19.43
N ASP A 506 -0.05 -9.27 20.52
CA ASP A 506 0.17 -10.73 20.49
C ASP A 506 -1.13 -11.55 20.58
N ASP A 507 -2.22 -10.90 21.00
CA ASP A 507 -3.55 -11.49 21.17
C ASP A 507 -4.27 -11.71 19.82
N PRO A 508 -5.30 -12.60 19.75
CA PRO A 508 -6.03 -12.84 18.52
C PRO A 508 -6.73 -11.58 18.00
N VAL A 509 -6.44 -11.22 16.75
CA VAL A 509 -7.00 -10.07 16.03
C VAL A 509 -8.02 -10.56 15.01
N THR A 510 -9.06 -9.75 14.77
CA THR A 510 -10.01 -9.99 13.67
C THR A 510 -9.82 -8.96 12.58
N CYS A 511 -9.72 -9.38 11.32
CA CYS A 511 -9.51 -8.52 10.18
C CYS A 511 -10.35 -8.95 8.98
N THR A 512 -10.79 -7.98 8.17
CA THR A 512 -11.60 -8.22 6.98
C THR A 512 -11.24 -7.23 5.88
N SER A 513 -10.99 -7.72 4.66
CA SER A 513 -10.90 -6.87 3.47
C SER A 513 -12.30 -6.38 3.06
N THR A 514 -12.41 -5.13 2.64
CA THR A 514 -13.65 -4.57 2.06
C THR A 514 -13.98 -5.12 0.67
N ASP A 515 -12.99 -5.67 -0.05
CA ASP A 515 -13.17 -6.35 -1.34
C ASP A 515 -12.25 -7.58 -1.40
N VAL A 516 -12.83 -8.75 -1.11
CA VAL A 516 -12.11 -10.04 -1.04
C VAL A 516 -11.70 -10.54 -2.43
N ASP A 517 -12.33 -10.03 -3.49
CA ASP A 517 -11.99 -10.35 -4.88
C ASP A 517 -10.77 -9.55 -5.38
N VAL A 518 -10.27 -8.59 -4.59
CA VAL A 518 -9.08 -7.78 -4.88
C VAL A 518 -7.91 -8.16 -3.97
N VAL A 519 -8.13 -8.31 -2.65
CA VAL A 519 -7.09 -8.75 -1.71
C VAL A 519 -7.67 -9.61 -0.60
N LYS A 520 -6.91 -10.63 -0.20
CA LYS A 520 -7.22 -11.47 0.96
C LYS A 520 -6.35 -11.12 2.15
N VAL A 521 -6.83 -11.45 3.33
CA VAL A 521 -6.09 -11.31 4.58
C VAL A 521 -5.86 -12.69 5.17
N SER A 522 -4.72 -12.91 5.82
CA SER A 522 -4.46 -14.15 6.54
C SER A 522 -5.40 -14.30 7.76
N PRO A 523 -5.67 -15.54 8.21
CA PRO A 523 -6.48 -15.78 9.41
C PRO A 523 -5.92 -15.14 10.68
N ASN A 524 -4.60 -14.97 10.76
CA ASN A 524 -3.91 -14.37 11.90
C ASN A 524 -3.77 -12.85 11.76
N CYS A 525 -4.23 -12.25 10.66
CA CYS A 525 -4.14 -10.81 10.39
C CYS A 525 -2.70 -10.25 10.32
N ASP A 526 -1.72 -11.12 10.06
CA ASP A 526 -0.29 -10.83 9.98
C ASP A 526 0.20 -10.51 8.56
N GLN A 527 -0.62 -10.72 7.54
CA GLN A 527 -0.29 -10.41 6.14
C GLN A 527 -1.54 -10.28 5.27
N VAL A 528 -1.45 -9.45 4.23
CA VAL A 528 -2.38 -9.47 3.10
C VAL A 528 -1.75 -10.24 1.94
N LEU A 529 -2.56 -10.90 1.14
CA LEU A 529 -2.08 -11.75 0.06
C LEU A 529 -3.00 -11.76 -1.16
N VAL A 530 -2.39 -12.02 -2.30
CA VAL A 530 -3.05 -12.31 -3.58
C VAL A 530 -2.49 -13.62 -4.14
N ASN A 531 -3.35 -14.46 -4.68
CA ASN A 531 -2.99 -15.80 -5.15
C ASN A 531 -3.33 -16.06 -6.62
N GLY A 532 -3.65 -15.00 -7.36
CA GLY A 532 -3.92 -15.03 -8.80
C GLY A 532 -5.39 -15.27 -9.16
N LYS A 533 -6.27 -15.47 -8.18
CA LYS A 533 -7.73 -15.45 -8.40
C LYS A 533 -8.29 -14.03 -8.37
N GLU A 534 -7.60 -13.11 -7.71
CA GLU A 534 -7.98 -11.72 -7.56
C GLU A 534 -7.64 -10.94 -8.84
N MET A 535 -8.50 -11.03 -9.86
CA MET A 535 -8.25 -10.47 -11.19
C MET A 535 -8.45 -8.95 -11.29
N ARG A 536 -8.93 -8.30 -10.21
CA ARG A 536 -9.20 -6.87 -10.16
C ARG A 536 -8.20 -6.18 -9.24
N GLY A 537 -7.80 -4.96 -9.62
CA GLY A 537 -6.97 -4.08 -8.81
C GLY A 537 -7.78 -2.87 -8.35
N ARG A 538 -7.42 -2.26 -7.21
CA ARG A 538 -8.17 -1.14 -6.63
C ARG A 538 -7.27 -0.20 -5.83
N GLN A 539 -7.52 1.11 -5.95
CA GLN A 539 -6.89 2.15 -5.14
C GLN A 539 -7.68 2.44 -3.87
N SER A 540 -6.96 2.70 -2.77
CA SER A 540 -7.51 3.01 -1.44
C SER A 540 -8.47 1.94 -0.93
N LEU A 541 -8.17 0.67 -1.21
CA LEU A 541 -8.88 -0.47 -0.65
C LEU A 541 -8.66 -0.53 0.86
N ALA A 542 -9.74 -0.57 1.63
CA ALA A 542 -9.64 -0.64 3.09
C ALA A 542 -9.61 -2.09 3.58
N VAL A 543 -8.67 -2.39 4.47
CA VAL A 543 -8.68 -3.60 5.31
C VAL A 543 -9.00 -3.17 6.72
N ASN A 544 -10.10 -3.68 7.27
CA ASN A 544 -10.55 -3.37 8.61
C ASN A 544 -9.87 -4.30 9.60
N PHE A 545 -9.33 -3.75 10.67
CA PHE A 545 -8.77 -4.46 11.81
C PHE A 545 -9.59 -4.15 13.04
N THR A 546 -9.84 -5.18 13.85
CA THR A 546 -10.59 -5.09 15.09
C THR A 546 -9.84 -5.82 16.19
N TYR A 547 -9.63 -5.12 17.29
CA TYR A 547 -8.97 -5.64 18.48
C TYR A 547 -9.66 -5.07 19.71
N LEU A 548 -10.17 -5.94 20.57
CA LEU A 548 -11.07 -5.57 21.66
C LEU A 548 -12.28 -4.76 21.12
N HIS A 549 -12.52 -3.57 21.66
CA HIS A 549 -13.56 -2.63 21.20
C HIS A 549 -13.05 -1.63 20.14
N LEU A 550 -11.77 -1.71 19.76
CA LEU A 550 -11.13 -0.76 18.86
C LEU A 550 -11.16 -1.29 17.43
N SER A 551 -11.36 -0.36 16.49
CA SER A 551 -11.34 -0.66 15.05
C SER A 551 -10.47 0.35 14.32
N ALA A 552 -9.66 -0.10 13.37
CA ALA A 552 -8.86 0.75 12.50
C ALA A 552 -8.86 0.22 11.06
N GLN A 553 -8.53 1.08 10.12
CA GLN A 553 -8.46 0.74 8.70
C GLN A 553 -7.04 0.93 8.16
N LEU A 554 -6.58 -0.04 7.38
CA LEU A 554 -5.39 0.09 6.56
C LEU A 554 -5.83 0.31 5.11
N LEU A 555 -5.42 1.45 4.52
CA LEU A 555 -5.65 1.74 3.11
C LEU A 555 -4.48 1.23 2.26
N LEU A 556 -4.82 0.43 1.24
CA LEU A 556 -3.89 -0.23 0.32
C LEU A 556 -4.25 0.07 -1.15
N THR A 557 -3.26 -0.03 -2.02
CA THR A 557 -3.46 -0.03 -3.47
C THR A 557 -3.00 -1.36 -4.04
N VAL A 558 -3.87 -2.05 -4.78
CA VAL A 558 -3.55 -3.32 -5.45
C VAL A 558 -3.51 -3.09 -6.95
N TRP A 559 -2.36 -3.33 -7.56
CA TRP A 559 -2.11 -3.21 -8.99
C TRP A 559 -2.22 -4.58 -9.67
N VAL A 560 -2.94 -4.66 -10.79
CA VAL A 560 -3.06 -5.88 -11.61
C VAL A 560 -2.55 -5.66 -13.03
N PRO A 561 -1.95 -6.67 -13.70
CA PRO A 561 -1.64 -6.59 -15.11
C PRO A 561 -2.91 -6.39 -15.95
N LYS A 562 -2.89 -5.40 -16.84
CA LYS A 562 -3.97 -5.14 -17.78
C LYS A 562 -4.01 -6.27 -18.80
N LEU A 563 -5.17 -6.92 -18.88
CA LEU A 563 -5.44 -7.97 -19.86
C LEU A 563 -6.30 -7.43 -21.01
N PRO A 564 -6.10 -7.91 -22.25
CA PRO A 564 -5.08 -8.89 -22.64
C PRO A 564 -3.65 -8.33 -22.65
N LEU A 565 -2.66 -9.23 -22.52
CA LEU A 565 -1.23 -8.88 -22.60
C LEU A 565 -0.83 -8.55 -24.05
N GLN A 566 0.22 -7.75 -24.22
CA GLN A 566 0.76 -7.40 -25.54
C GLN A 566 2.03 -8.18 -25.82
N ILE A 567 2.04 -8.96 -26.90
CA ILE A 567 3.25 -9.63 -27.38
C ILE A 567 3.85 -8.77 -28.47
N ASP A 568 5.10 -8.37 -28.26
CA ASP A 568 5.89 -7.62 -29.21
C ASP A 568 6.96 -8.55 -29.81
N VAL A 569 7.01 -8.61 -31.14
CA VAL A 569 7.98 -9.43 -31.87
C VAL A 569 8.75 -8.54 -32.83
N SER A 570 10.08 -8.59 -32.78
CA SER A 570 10.93 -7.71 -33.59
C SER A 570 10.73 -7.89 -35.10
N ASP A 571 10.40 -9.11 -35.52
CA ASP A 571 10.02 -9.44 -36.89
C ASP A 571 9.00 -10.60 -36.88
N THR A 572 7.82 -10.37 -37.45
CA THR A 572 6.75 -11.37 -37.56
C THR A 572 6.89 -12.24 -38.81
N GLU A 573 7.80 -11.89 -39.74
CA GLU A 573 8.07 -12.59 -40.99
C GLU A 573 9.43 -13.30 -40.96
N LEU A 574 9.49 -14.49 -40.38
CA LEU A 574 10.75 -15.24 -40.22
C LEU A 574 11.17 -15.89 -41.54
N SER A 575 11.85 -15.14 -42.40
CA SER A 575 12.23 -15.59 -43.73
C SER A 575 13.43 -16.53 -43.70
N GLN A 576 13.50 -17.45 -44.67
CA GLN A 576 14.69 -18.27 -44.88
C GLN A 576 15.91 -17.41 -45.24
N VAL A 577 17.05 -17.65 -44.59
CA VAL A 577 18.33 -17.01 -44.91
C VAL A 577 18.92 -17.68 -46.15
N LYS A 578 18.89 -16.96 -47.28
CA LYS A 578 19.35 -17.49 -48.58
C LYS A 578 20.82 -17.88 -48.53
N GLY A 579 21.13 -19.11 -48.96
CA GLY A 579 22.50 -19.62 -49.04
C GLY A 579 23.09 -20.12 -47.73
N TRP A 580 22.39 -19.98 -46.60
CA TRP A 580 22.85 -20.45 -45.30
C TRP A 580 22.35 -21.86 -45.02
N ARG A 581 23.29 -22.80 -44.84
CA ARG A 581 23.04 -24.22 -44.60
C ARG A 581 23.85 -24.66 -43.39
N VAL A 582 23.17 -25.14 -42.35
CA VAL A 582 23.83 -25.58 -41.11
C VAL A 582 23.91 -27.11 -41.08
N PRO A 583 25.08 -27.70 -40.81
CA PRO A 583 25.20 -29.15 -40.67
C PRO A 583 24.32 -29.66 -39.53
N ILE A 584 23.58 -30.75 -39.75
CA ILE A 584 22.84 -31.42 -38.69
C ILE A 584 23.83 -32.14 -37.77
N ILE A 585 24.15 -31.55 -36.62
CA ILE A 585 24.98 -32.20 -35.60
C ILE A 585 24.08 -33.16 -34.84
N THR A 586 24.19 -34.46 -35.12
CA THR A 586 23.57 -35.49 -34.29
C THR A 586 24.39 -35.61 -33.00
N ASN A 587 23.82 -35.23 -31.85
CA ASN A 587 24.47 -35.49 -30.56
C ASN A 587 24.55 -37.00 -30.34
N LYS A 588 25.67 -37.63 -30.71
CA LYS A 588 25.99 -39.00 -30.31
C LYS A 588 26.41 -38.98 -28.84
N ARG A 589 25.66 -39.68 -27.98
CA ARG A 589 26.14 -40.13 -26.65
C ARG A 589 27.44 -40.94 -26.86
N PRO A 590 28.47 -40.77 -26.02
CA PRO A 590 29.60 -41.67 -26.01
C PRO A 590 29.23 -42.90 -25.17
N THR A 591 28.69 -43.93 -25.79
CA THR A 591 28.66 -45.29 -25.20
C THR A 591 29.28 -46.26 -26.20
N ARG A 592 30.62 -46.33 -26.11
CA ARG A 592 31.46 -47.53 -26.00
C ARG A 592 31.17 -48.72 -26.93
N ASP A 593 32.16 -48.94 -27.80
CA ASP A 593 32.66 -50.20 -28.37
C ASP A 593 31.64 -51.12 -29.05
N SER A 594 31.46 -50.94 -30.36
CA SER A 594 31.21 -52.04 -31.29
C SER A 594 31.89 -51.72 -32.62
N GLU A 595 32.98 -52.44 -32.89
CA GLU A 595 33.62 -52.56 -34.20
C GLU A 595 32.65 -53.30 -35.14
N ASP A 596 31.87 -52.54 -35.91
CA ASP A 596 31.15 -53.05 -37.09
C ASP A 596 30.82 -51.85 -38.00
N ASP A 597 31.86 -51.24 -38.56
CA ASP A 597 31.76 -50.22 -39.61
C ASP A 597 31.78 -50.93 -40.95
N GLU A 598 30.62 -51.15 -41.58
CA GLU A 598 30.49 -51.24 -43.06
C GLU A 598 29.01 -51.29 -43.52
N ASP A 599 28.12 -50.39 -43.05
CA ASP A 599 26.90 -50.01 -43.83
C ASP A 599 26.10 -48.78 -43.35
N ASP A 600 26.64 -47.92 -42.47
CA ASP A 600 25.92 -46.71 -41.97
C ASP A 600 26.47 -45.36 -42.47
N GLU A 601 27.38 -45.33 -43.45
CA GLU A 601 27.94 -44.06 -43.98
C GLU A 601 26.95 -43.21 -44.81
N ARG A 602 25.71 -43.69 -45.02
CA ARG A 602 24.68 -42.96 -45.78
C ARG A 602 23.63 -42.25 -44.92
N LYS A 603 23.71 -42.30 -43.59
CA LYS A 603 22.77 -41.57 -42.72
C LYS A 603 23.49 -40.51 -41.90
N GLY A 604 23.41 -39.25 -42.36
CA GLY A 604 23.45 -38.11 -41.43
C GLY A 604 24.21 -36.85 -41.81
N LYS A 605 24.79 -36.71 -43.02
CA LYS A 605 25.35 -35.41 -43.46
C LYS A 605 24.31 -34.58 -44.21
N GLY A 606 23.18 -34.31 -43.57
CA GLY A 606 22.19 -33.36 -44.08
C GLY A 606 22.52 -31.94 -43.64
N CYS A 607 22.36 -30.97 -44.54
CA CYS A 607 22.31 -29.56 -44.18
C CYS A 607 20.84 -29.16 -44.02
N THR A 608 20.49 -28.51 -42.91
CA THR A 608 19.17 -27.89 -42.76
C THR A 608 19.21 -26.43 -43.21
N LEU A 609 18.08 -25.94 -43.72
CA LEU A 609 17.88 -24.52 -44.00
C LEU A 609 17.85 -23.76 -42.66
N GLN A 610 18.39 -22.54 -42.65
CA GLN A 610 18.26 -21.63 -41.52
C GLN A 610 17.27 -20.52 -41.85
N TYR A 611 16.44 -20.18 -40.87
CA TYR A 611 15.49 -19.09 -40.94
C TYR A 611 15.92 -17.99 -39.97
N GLN A 612 15.34 -16.80 -40.14
CA GLN A 612 15.59 -15.66 -39.27
C GLN A 612 15.11 -15.92 -37.84
N TYR A 613 15.70 -15.14 -36.93
CA TYR A 613 15.36 -15.07 -35.53
C TYR A 613 14.64 -13.75 -35.25
N ALA A 614 13.69 -13.76 -34.33
CA ALA A 614 13.06 -12.56 -33.80
C ALA A 614 13.10 -12.57 -32.27
N LEU A 615 13.23 -11.38 -31.68
CA LEU A 615 13.10 -11.19 -30.25
C LEU A 615 11.63 -11.09 -29.89
N VAL A 616 11.25 -11.76 -28.81
CA VAL A 616 9.90 -11.73 -28.24
C VAL A 616 9.94 -11.00 -26.91
N ARG A 617 9.04 -10.04 -26.73
CA ARG A 617 8.76 -9.36 -25.47
C ARG A 617 7.28 -9.47 -25.15
N VAL A 618 6.95 -9.59 -23.88
CA VAL A 618 5.58 -9.54 -23.38
C VAL A 618 5.44 -8.32 -22.49
N LEU A 619 4.49 -7.46 -22.83
CA LEU A 619 4.29 -6.14 -22.26
C LEU A 619 2.90 -6.03 -21.65
N THR A 620 2.79 -5.28 -20.55
CA THR A 620 1.50 -4.93 -19.95
C THR A 620 1.58 -3.60 -19.21
N HIS A 621 0.42 -3.00 -18.97
CA HIS A 621 0.26 -1.92 -18.00
C HIS A 621 -0.18 -2.51 -16.66
N PHE A 622 0.37 -2.03 -15.55
CA PHE A 622 -0.20 -2.32 -14.23
C PHE A 622 -1.25 -1.26 -13.90
N VAL A 623 -2.48 -1.71 -13.65
CA VAL A 623 -3.66 -0.84 -13.48
C VAL A 623 -4.42 -1.15 -12.19
N ALA A 624 -5.19 -0.17 -11.72
CA ALA A 624 -6.11 -0.30 -10.59
C ALA A 624 -7.38 0.53 -10.83
N GLU A 625 -8.52 0.04 -10.33
CA GLU A 625 -9.76 0.80 -10.27
C GLU A 625 -9.60 1.98 -9.31
N PRO A 626 -10.07 3.19 -9.66
CA PRO A 626 -10.00 4.34 -8.78
C PRO A 626 -10.91 4.18 -7.55
N SER A 627 -10.67 4.99 -6.52
CA SER A 627 -11.51 4.99 -5.31
C SER A 627 -12.91 5.54 -5.57
N ASP A 628 -13.06 6.47 -6.52
CA ASP A 628 -14.33 7.06 -6.91
C ASP A 628 -15.07 6.21 -7.97
N PRO A 629 -16.37 5.93 -7.79
CA PRO A 629 -17.13 5.11 -8.73
C PRO A 629 -17.25 5.80 -10.09
N GLY A 630 -16.80 5.11 -11.15
CA GLY A 630 -16.91 5.58 -12.54
C GLY A 630 -15.71 6.38 -13.05
N GLY A 631 -14.62 6.49 -12.28
CA GLY A 631 -13.37 7.06 -12.77
C GLY A 631 -12.65 6.16 -13.78
N GLU A 632 -11.71 6.75 -14.54
CA GLU A 632 -10.83 6.01 -15.44
C GLU A 632 -9.84 5.14 -14.66
N MET A 633 -9.42 4.01 -15.25
CA MET A 633 -8.38 3.14 -14.68
C MET A 633 -7.10 3.93 -14.42
N VAL A 634 -6.52 3.74 -13.24
CA VAL A 634 -5.26 4.38 -12.85
C VAL A 634 -4.10 3.46 -13.21
N TYR A 635 -3.00 4.06 -13.70
CA TYR A 635 -1.81 3.35 -14.17
C TYR A 635 -0.64 3.55 -13.19
N MET A 636 -0.03 2.45 -12.72
CA MET A 636 1.06 2.49 -11.72
C MET A 636 2.25 3.37 -12.14
N LEU A 637 2.62 3.29 -13.43
CA LEU A 637 3.76 4.02 -14.02
C LEU A 637 3.30 5.13 -14.97
N GLY A 638 2.00 5.47 -14.98
CA GLY A 638 1.40 6.29 -16.03
C GLY A 638 0.99 5.49 -17.27
N ALA A 639 0.13 6.07 -18.10
CA ALA A 639 -0.41 5.40 -19.30
C ALA A 639 0.64 5.21 -20.41
N ASP A 640 1.69 6.03 -20.41
CA ASP A 640 2.75 6.03 -21.41
C ASP A 640 3.75 4.89 -21.24
N TRP A 641 3.76 4.20 -20.09
CA TRP A 641 4.77 3.20 -19.77
C TRP A 641 4.18 1.80 -19.62
N GLN A 642 4.76 0.85 -20.35
CA GLN A 642 4.48 -0.58 -20.26
C GLN A 642 5.64 -1.32 -19.61
N ALA A 643 5.34 -2.29 -18.76
CA ALA A 643 6.31 -3.15 -18.13
C ALA A 643 6.58 -4.40 -18.99
N ASP A 644 7.86 -4.71 -19.21
CA ASP A 644 8.32 -5.97 -19.78
C ASP A 644 8.25 -7.08 -18.72
N ILE A 645 7.21 -7.88 -18.86
CA ILE A 645 6.90 -9.03 -18.00
C ILE A 645 7.36 -10.35 -18.61
N THR A 646 8.19 -10.33 -19.66
CA THR A 646 8.65 -11.55 -20.36
C THR A 646 9.23 -12.57 -19.38
N HIS A 647 9.98 -12.10 -18.38
CA HIS A 647 10.59 -12.95 -17.35
C HIS A 647 9.57 -13.65 -16.43
N LEU A 648 8.37 -13.09 -16.26
CA LEU A 648 7.29 -13.68 -15.46
C LEU A 648 6.49 -14.73 -16.22
N VAL A 649 6.48 -14.66 -17.56
CA VAL A 649 5.64 -15.50 -18.43
C VAL A 649 6.41 -16.50 -19.30
N LEU A 650 7.71 -16.73 -19.00
CA LEU A 650 8.59 -17.60 -19.79
C LEU A 650 8.01 -19.01 -19.99
N ASP A 651 7.45 -19.59 -18.93
CA ASP A 651 6.90 -20.95 -18.95
C ASP A 651 5.51 -21.04 -19.63
N GLN A 652 4.83 -19.91 -19.74
CA GLN A 652 3.47 -19.75 -20.27
C GLN A 652 3.47 -19.45 -21.77
N LEU A 653 4.59 -18.96 -22.33
CA LEU A 653 4.77 -18.67 -23.74
C LEU A 653 4.89 -19.95 -24.57
N LYS A 654 3.98 -20.13 -25.52
CA LYS A 654 3.95 -21.30 -26.40
C LYS A 654 3.76 -20.90 -27.86
N VAL A 655 4.41 -21.64 -28.75
CA VAL A 655 4.15 -21.59 -30.19
C VAL A 655 3.19 -22.73 -30.52
N GLU A 656 2.11 -22.41 -31.24
CA GLU A 656 1.05 -23.36 -31.58
C GLU A 656 1.56 -24.52 -32.45
N ASP A 657 2.25 -24.22 -33.55
CA ASP A 657 2.89 -25.22 -34.41
C ASP A 657 4.43 -25.16 -34.31
N PRO A 658 5.06 -26.02 -33.49
CA PRO A 658 6.51 -26.04 -33.30
C PRO A 658 7.29 -26.55 -34.53
N ARG A 659 6.60 -27.02 -35.58
CA ARG A 659 7.20 -27.36 -36.87
C ARG A 659 7.54 -26.10 -37.65
N ILE A 660 6.69 -25.07 -37.59
CA ILE A 660 6.83 -23.82 -38.34
C ILE A 660 7.80 -22.86 -37.65
N ALA A 661 7.66 -22.66 -36.34
CA ALA A 661 8.59 -21.84 -35.57
C ALA A 661 8.83 -22.44 -34.18
N ARG A 662 9.96 -22.12 -33.56
CA ARG A 662 10.32 -22.57 -32.22
C ARG A 662 10.75 -21.40 -31.36
N LEU A 663 10.28 -21.38 -30.11
CA LEU A 663 10.74 -20.45 -29.10
C LEU A 663 11.91 -21.07 -28.32
N ILE A 664 13.01 -20.33 -28.19
CA ILE A 664 14.19 -20.67 -27.37
C ILE A 664 14.25 -19.70 -26.20
N ASP A 665 14.43 -20.28 -25.00
CA ASP A 665 14.57 -19.58 -23.71
C ASP A 665 13.49 -18.51 -23.44
N GLY A 666 12.30 -18.70 -24.01
CA GLY A 666 11.15 -17.79 -23.87
C GLY A 666 11.33 -16.40 -24.50
N ARG A 667 12.43 -16.15 -25.22
CA ARG A 667 12.83 -14.81 -25.69
C ARG A 667 13.19 -14.73 -27.17
N ILE A 668 13.59 -15.85 -27.77
CA ILE A 668 14.07 -15.89 -29.15
C ILE A 668 13.18 -16.83 -29.96
N LEU A 669 12.45 -16.27 -30.92
CA LEU A 669 11.61 -17.02 -31.84
C LEU A 669 12.39 -17.32 -33.12
N ILE A 670 12.32 -18.56 -33.59
CA ILE A 670 13.16 -19.08 -34.67
C ILE A 670 12.27 -19.75 -35.71
N GLY A 671 12.36 -19.32 -36.97
CA GLY A 671 11.68 -20.03 -38.06
C GLY A 671 12.27 -21.43 -38.28
N ARG A 672 11.46 -22.38 -38.71
CA ARG A 672 11.90 -23.76 -38.96
C ARG A 672 11.42 -24.31 -40.29
N ASP A 673 10.13 -24.14 -40.56
CA ASP A 673 9.49 -24.57 -41.80
C ASP A 673 8.50 -23.49 -42.28
N LEU A 674 8.06 -23.65 -43.52
CA LEU A 674 7.11 -22.75 -44.16
C LEU A 674 5.72 -22.91 -43.57
N GLY A 675 5.07 -21.79 -43.25
CA GLY A 675 3.69 -21.78 -42.78
C GLY A 675 3.36 -20.58 -41.90
N ILE A 676 2.15 -20.60 -41.36
CA ILE A 676 1.67 -19.60 -40.41
C ILE A 676 1.46 -20.32 -39.08
N THR A 677 1.99 -19.78 -37.99
CA THR A 677 1.79 -20.29 -36.63
C THR A 677 1.49 -19.12 -35.71
N THR A 678 0.92 -19.36 -34.54
CA THR A 678 0.73 -18.30 -33.54
C THR A 678 1.66 -18.49 -32.35
N ILE A 679 2.01 -17.38 -31.70
CA ILE A 679 2.58 -17.36 -30.35
C ILE A 679 1.50 -16.91 -29.38
N GLN A 680 1.38 -17.62 -28.28
CA GLN A 680 0.30 -17.46 -27.31
C GLN A 680 0.87 -17.44 -25.90
N VAL A 681 0.22 -16.70 -25.01
CA VAL A 681 0.48 -16.78 -23.57
C VAL A 681 -0.72 -17.48 -22.92
N CYS A 682 -0.47 -18.66 -22.37
CA CYS A 682 -1.48 -19.47 -21.69
C CYS A 682 -1.34 -19.34 -20.17
N THR A 683 -2.43 -18.99 -19.45
CA THR A 683 -2.41 -19.08 -17.99
C THR A 683 -2.34 -20.53 -17.50
N LEU A 684 -2.01 -20.72 -16.22
CA LEU A 684 -1.98 -22.03 -15.56
C LEU A 684 -3.33 -22.76 -15.61
N SER A 685 -4.45 -22.05 -15.74
CA SER A 685 -5.78 -22.62 -15.94
C SER A 685 -6.10 -22.97 -17.40
N TRP A 686 -5.12 -22.91 -18.31
CA TRP A 686 -5.29 -23.03 -19.76
C TRP A 686 -6.24 -22.01 -20.39
N THR A 687 -6.52 -20.91 -19.68
CA THR A 687 -7.26 -19.78 -20.25
C THR A 687 -6.33 -18.98 -21.14
N LEU A 688 -6.71 -18.82 -22.41
CA LEU A 688 -5.93 -18.09 -23.39
C LEU A 688 -6.01 -16.59 -23.06
N VAL A 689 -4.89 -15.99 -22.70
CA VAL A 689 -4.86 -14.56 -22.29
C VAL A 689 -4.63 -13.65 -23.48
N PHE A 690 -3.90 -14.11 -24.50
CA PHE A 690 -3.78 -13.47 -25.80
C PHE A 690 -3.12 -14.38 -26.85
N LEU A 691 -3.27 -14.01 -28.14
CA LEU A 691 -2.75 -14.73 -29.31
C LEU A 691 -2.17 -13.73 -30.34
N LEU A 692 -0.97 -14.00 -30.86
CA LEU A 692 -0.36 -13.24 -31.96
C LEU A 692 0.01 -14.17 -33.12
N VAL A 693 -0.39 -13.82 -34.34
CA VAL A 693 -0.08 -14.59 -35.56
C VAL A 693 1.33 -14.26 -36.07
N ILE A 694 2.09 -15.29 -36.41
CA ILE A 694 3.46 -15.24 -36.98
C ILE A 694 3.45 -15.99 -38.31
N GLN A 695 4.22 -15.48 -39.28
CA GLN A 695 4.36 -16.13 -40.58
C GLN A 695 5.82 -16.46 -40.88
N ALA A 696 6.09 -17.72 -41.19
CA ALA A 696 7.37 -18.18 -41.75
C ALA A 696 7.19 -18.40 -43.25
N ALA A 697 7.78 -17.53 -44.07
CA ALA A 697 7.62 -17.53 -45.52
C ALA A 697 8.91 -17.90 -46.26
N THR A 698 8.75 -18.48 -47.45
CA THR A 698 9.81 -18.57 -48.46
C THR A 698 9.88 -17.25 -49.21
N PHE A 699 11.01 -16.56 -49.10
CA PHE A 699 11.39 -15.37 -49.87
C PHE A 699 10.46 -14.15 -49.73
N LYS A 700 11.00 -13.08 -49.13
CA LYS A 700 10.64 -11.72 -49.53
C LYS A 700 11.18 -11.53 -50.95
N THR A 701 10.33 -11.66 -51.97
CA THR A 701 10.67 -11.07 -53.27
C THR A 701 10.70 -9.56 -53.05
N SER A 702 11.90 -9.03 -52.80
CA SER A 702 12.15 -7.64 -53.16
C SER A 702 11.88 -7.57 -54.66
N SER A 703 10.78 -6.91 -55.01
CA SER A 703 10.44 -6.56 -56.38
C SER A 703 11.50 -5.57 -56.89
N TYR A 704 12.67 -6.08 -57.24
CA TYR A 704 13.60 -5.34 -58.08
C TYR A 704 12.95 -5.25 -59.46
N PRO A 705 12.69 -4.05 -60.01
CA PRO A 705 12.47 -3.95 -61.43
C PRO A 705 13.73 -4.47 -62.12
N LYS A 706 13.53 -5.41 -63.05
CA LYS A 706 14.58 -5.86 -63.97
C LYS A 706 15.12 -4.63 -64.73
N LEU A 707 16.45 -4.64 -64.92
CA LEU A 707 17.29 -3.66 -65.62
C LEU A 707 16.60 -2.89 -66.74
#